data_AF-A0A7C5RCE7-F1
#
_entry.id   AF-A0A7C5RCE7-F1
#
_cell.length_a   1.000
_cell.length_b   1.000
_cell.length_c   1.000
_cell.angle_alpha   90.00
_cell.angle_beta   90.00
_cell.angle_gamma   90.00
#
_symmetry.space_group_name_H-M   'P 1'
#
loop_
_entity.id
_entity.type
_entity.pdbx_description
1 polymer ?
#
loop_
_entity_poly.entity_id
_entity_poly.type
_entity_poly.pdbx_seq_one_letter_code
_entity_poly.pdbx_strand_id
1 'polypeptide(L)'
;MKVDVLVDRSEYGELLGEKVVNGRRLVVEQVIGELTVRLRPEIDAAVALRRRLLDDPRPVVEKWRFPDWEERFTDADGNTRTFREIVQGMLDNLHGRETPLRWRLNENVPVPDEINPVRRAGLELTGPWYPLSRAIHQLNADVVTAFEDEEDASPAWYVPYGSGLRAPPVWAGRLNVKRVLEGRVPRPYLEGGKVYELRKPRSQWPAVFHRIPGIHLLDRYVLVDGKPAPAIVVSSVIYALNNYESLRSAGSGIYFYVPKVMTPQEALVVEKLMRGLEGYMGLRTGEIKIAMLYEEGVAGLYLPVIMWIWRERLVKSSNGRWDYLGSLIEMWKDERNYPDPQNVTMTSPNMMAYQRYNALLMLIAGLRDGEAVTAPVGGMAAVMLYPQTDYYRRYRYNLRAIRGIRLDKLRERLTGLIFLAEEDLPPGAEVSLDDVLSGKVRGRLYDLFRQSWVATKEEQYVAAGNEPLRADLRELQKMIDAPVQYVEVDGTRLPTPESGLTPEERRRFRELGLLTEDGRIKPWVIPLTALRRPEDLFSDRLWGRGGLWQALYGIPDGEVTIEHVQHAFYMAANYAFQILNGNLAAAIDDYELNQRFMNDLATYRIYTAWLWTLLRLRARVTRDGHLLGPEVAENGVVLSRKVEPVRAGTVIDEALFEKVWNLHYEWTRLFYREQDRIAAERIAVNLTGRADPELVERVREVLSRAYASGPFREVSADLAAEEVAKILGTTPERARAEVVANAPRFDRSRAPQVMDFLKALLLCPRYVQHNARILFALAEADPEEVPRLIQLLLETDRAELERAVREKGIDPRYLELWDYVHDFRPQR
;
A
#
# COMPACT_ATOMS: atom_id res chain seq x y z
N MET A 1 -28.17 14.49 16.98
CA MET A 1 -26.82 14.51 16.41
C MET A 1 -25.92 15.33 17.31
N LYS A 2 -25.06 14.65 18.06
CA LYS A 2 -23.99 15.24 18.89
C LYS A 2 -22.64 14.80 18.30
N VAL A 3 -21.71 15.72 18.13
CA VAL A 3 -20.36 15.42 17.64
C VAL A 3 -19.35 15.75 18.73
N ASP A 4 -18.63 14.74 19.21
CA ASP A 4 -17.59 14.88 20.22
C ASP A 4 -16.23 14.59 19.57
N VAL A 5 -15.31 15.55 19.65
CA VAL A 5 -13.93 15.40 19.17
C VAL A 5 -13.01 15.29 20.38
N LEU A 6 -12.33 14.16 20.51
CA LEU A 6 -11.60 13.75 21.71
C LEU A 6 -10.14 14.23 21.75
N VAL A 7 -9.67 14.92 20.71
CA VAL A 7 -8.32 15.51 20.70
C VAL A 7 -8.29 16.87 21.39
N ASP A 8 -7.11 17.24 21.89
CA ASP A 8 -6.90 18.53 22.55
C ASP A 8 -7.12 19.69 21.56
N ARG A 9 -8.18 20.49 21.79
CA ARG A 9 -8.52 21.64 20.94
C ARG A 9 -7.47 22.75 21.00
N SER A 10 -6.64 22.82 22.05
CA SER A 10 -5.53 23.78 22.09
C SER A 10 -4.43 23.43 21.07
N GLU A 11 -4.32 22.15 20.70
CA GLU A 11 -3.33 21.65 19.74
C GLU A 11 -3.91 21.55 18.32
N TYR A 12 -5.13 21.01 18.19
CA TYR A 12 -5.75 20.70 16.89
C TYR A 12 -6.95 21.58 16.53
N GLY A 13 -7.22 22.64 17.30
CA GLY A 13 -8.36 23.53 17.07
C GLY A 13 -8.36 24.21 15.70
N GLU A 14 -7.18 24.39 15.08
CA GLU A 14 -7.05 24.94 13.72
C GLU A 14 -7.74 24.08 12.65
N LEU A 15 -7.89 22.77 12.88
CA LEU A 15 -8.56 21.83 11.98
C LEU A 15 -10.08 21.81 12.14
N LEU A 16 -10.57 22.35 13.25
CA LEU A 16 -11.96 22.25 13.70
C LEU A 16 -12.64 23.63 13.63
N GLY A 17 -13.93 23.67 13.97
CA GLY A 17 -14.72 24.88 14.02
C GLY A 17 -15.11 25.42 12.64
N GLU A 18 -15.41 26.71 12.60
CA GLU A 18 -15.88 27.38 11.39
C GLU A 18 -14.76 27.56 10.35
N LYS A 19 -15.09 27.29 9.08
CA LYS A 19 -14.28 27.58 7.88
C LYS A 19 -15.12 28.37 6.89
N VAL A 20 -14.46 29.26 6.14
CA VAL A 20 -15.05 29.88 4.95
C VAL A 20 -14.53 29.12 3.74
N VAL A 21 -15.43 28.50 3.00
CA VAL A 21 -15.12 27.66 1.84
C VAL A 21 -16.02 28.06 0.70
N ASN A 22 -15.44 28.54 -0.40
CA ASN A 22 -16.12 29.02 -1.58
C ASN A 22 -17.24 30.03 -1.24
N GLY A 23 -16.94 30.96 -0.33
CA GLY A 23 -17.88 31.97 0.15
C GLY A 23 -18.96 31.48 1.13
N ARG A 24 -18.92 30.21 1.54
CA ARG A 24 -19.87 29.62 2.50
C ARG A 24 -19.22 29.42 3.86
N ARG A 25 -19.95 29.70 4.94
CA ARG A 25 -19.51 29.42 6.32
C ARG A 25 -19.97 28.01 6.70
N LEU A 26 -19.03 27.14 7.00
CA LEU A 26 -19.26 25.74 7.34
C LEU A 26 -18.57 25.41 8.65
N VAL A 27 -19.22 24.66 9.54
CA VAL A 27 -18.60 24.15 10.78
C VAL A 27 -18.15 22.72 10.53
N VAL A 28 -16.86 22.44 10.68
CA VAL A 28 -16.25 21.13 10.35
C VAL A 28 -16.98 19.98 11.05
N GLU A 29 -17.20 20.10 12.36
CA GLU A 29 -17.87 19.07 13.16
C GLU A 29 -19.32 18.85 12.74
N GLN A 30 -20.03 19.91 12.34
CA GLN A 30 -21.41 19.80 11.86
C GLN A 30 -21.46 19.00 10.56
N VAL A 31 -20.58 19.31 9.60
CA VAL A 31 -20.52 18.60 8.32
C VAL A 31 -20.13 17.13 8.52
N ILE A 32 -19.17 16.84 9.41
CA ILE A 32 -18.83 15.46 9.81
C ILE A 32 -20.06 14.74 10.35
N GLY A 33 -20.78 15.37 11.28
CA GLY A 33 -21.96 14.79 11.90
C GLY A 33 -23.05 14.46 10.88
N GLU A 34 -23.42 15.43 10.04
CA GLU A 34 -24.50 15.28 9.07
C GLU A 34 -24.19 14.21 8.02
N LEU A 35 -22.98 14.22 7.47
CA LEU A 35 -22.52 13.19 6.53
C LEU A 35 -22.44 11.81 7.19
N THR A 36 -21.99 11.73 8.45
CA THR A 36 -21.92 10.47 9.19
C THR A 36 -23.31 9.90 9.42
N VAL A 37 -24.26 10.70 9.91
CA VAL A 37 -25.66 10.26 10.14
C VAL A 37 -26.27 9.76 8.83
N ARG A 38 -26.04 10.47 7.72
CA ARG A 38 -26.57 10.12 6.41
C ARG A 38 -25.96 8.84 5.84
N LEU A 39 -24.63 8.67 5.91
CA LEU A 39 -23.91 7.62 5.19
C LEU A 39 -23.68 6.35 6.01
N ARG A 40 -23.71 6.43 7.35
CA ARG A 40 -23.41 5.27 8.22
C ARG A 40 -24.25 4.03 7.89
N PRO A 41 -25.58 4.10 7.69
CA PRO A 41 -26.36 2.91 7.35
C PRO A 41 -25.89 2.23 6.06
N GLU A 42 -25.53 3.02 5.05
CA GLU A 42 -25.02 2.50 3.77
C GLU A 42 -23.61 1.91 3.91
N ILE A 43 -22.74 2.55 4.69
CA ILE A 43 -21.40 2.04 5.02
C ILE A 43 -21.51 0.70 5.76
N ASP A 44 -22.35 0.65 6.80
CA ASP A 44 -22.55 -0.55 7.62
C ASP A 44 -23.11 -1.70 6.78
N ALA A 45 -24.06 -1.42 5.88
CA ALA A 45 -24.60 -2.40 4.94
C ALA A 45 -23.55 -2.91 3.93
N ALA A 46 -22.69 -2.01 3.42
CA ALA A 46 -21.63 -2.37 2.49
C ALA A 46 -20.55 -3.23 3.16
N VAL A 47 -20.09 -2.85 4.36
CA VAL A 47 -19.13 -3.64 5.16
C VAL A 47 -19.72 -5.01 5.55
N ALA A 48 -20.99 -5.06 5.94
CA ALA A 48 -21.67 -6.34 6.20
C ALA A 48 -21.79 -7.20 4.94
N LEU A 49 -22.00 -6.60 3.75
CA LEU A 49 -21.98 -7.33 2.49
C LEU A 49 -20.61 -7.91 2.21
N ARG A 50 -19.51 -7.17 2.41
CA ARG A 50 -18.14 -7.69 2.29
C ARG A 50 -17.96 -8.96 3.13
N ARG A 51 -18.35 -8.91 4.41
CA ARG A 51 -18.23 -10.06 5.31
C ARG A 51 -19.06 -11.25 4.85
N ARG A 52 -20.33 -11.02 4.47
CA ARG A 52 -21.21 -12.07 3.94
C ARG A 52 -20.64 -12.72 2.68
N LEU A 53 -20.10 -11.90 1.77
CA LEU A 53 -19.44 -12.41 0.58
C LEU A 53 -18.21 -13.23 1.00
N LEU A 54 -17.32 -12.73 1.86
CA LEU A 54 -16.15 -13.48 2.30
C LEU A 54 -16.49 -14.85 2.94
N ASP A 55 -17.59 -14.92 3.69
CA ASP A 55 -18.06 -16.14 4.38
C ASP A 55 -18.91 -17.10 3.51
N ASP A 56 -19.30 -16.69 2.30
CA ASP A 56 -20.12 -17.52 1.42
C ASP A 56 -19.34 -18.81 1.03
N PRO A 57 -19.87 -20.02 1.31
CA PRO A 57 -19.16 -21.28 1.09
C PRO A 57 -19.23 -21.80 -0.35
N ARG A 58 -19.91 -21.10 -1.26
CA ARG A 58 -19.99 -21.52 -2.66
C ARG A 58 -18.62 -21.46 -3.34
N PRO A 59 -18.38 -22.31 -4.37
CA PRO A 59 -17.13 -22.32 -5.11
C PRO A 59 -16.70 -20.94 -5.63
N VAL A 60 -15.40 -20.62 -5.65
CA VAL A 60 -14.84 -19.32 -6.08
C VAL A 60 -15.38 -18.93 -7.46
N VAL A 61 -15.46 -19.89 -8.39
CA VAL A 61 -15.98 -19.68 -9.75
C VAL A 61 -17.47 -19.30 -9.80
N GLU A 62 -18.27 -19.70 -8.81
CA GLU A 62 -19.69 -19.37 -8.72
C GLU A 62 -19.93 -18.09 -7.91
N LYS A 63 -19.20 -17.97 -6.80
CA LYS A 63 -19.28 -16.87 -5.83
C LYS A 63 -18.71 -15.57 -6.39
N TRP A 64 -17.57 -15.65 -7.05
CA TRP A 64 -16.80 -14.52 -7.57
C TRP A 64 -16.85 -14.47 -9.10
N ARG A 65 -18.05 -14.61 -9.67
CA ARG A 65 -18.30 -14.48 -11.10
C ARG A 65 -18.55 -13.02 -11.49
N PHE A 66 -18.33 -12.69 -12.77
CA PHE A 66 -18.81 -11.42 -13.31
C PHE A 66 -20.34 -11.32 -13.16
N PRO A 67 -20.88 -10.09 -13.01
CA PRO A 67 -22.32 -9.87 -12.95
C PRO A 67 -23.07 -10.50 -14.13
N ASP A 68 -24.30 -10.93 -13.89
CA ASP A 68 -25.18 -11.30 -15.00
C ASP A 68 -25.46 -10.07 -15.87
N TRP A 69 -25.60 -10.27 -17.18
CA TRP A 69 -25.82 -9.16 -18.12
C TRP A 69 -27.06 -8.31 -17.78
N GLU A 70 -28.09 -8.93 -17.21
CA GLU A 70 -29.35 -8.29 -16.80
C GLU A 70 -29.34 -7.81 -15.34
N GLU A 71 -28.26 -8.08 -14.58
CA GLU A 71 -28.10 -7.56 -13.23
C GLU A 71 -28.04 -6.03 -13.26
N ARG A 72 -28.75 -5.38 -12.35
CA ARG A 72 -29.01 -3.94 -12.37
C ARG A 72 -28.22 -3.21 -11.29
N PHE A 73 -27.62 -2.09 -11.67
CA PHE A 73 -26.86 -1.22 -10.78
C PHE A 73 -27.42 0.20 -10.82
N THR A 74 -27.33 0.89 -9.69
CA THR A 74 -27.88 2.24 -9.52
C THR A 74 -26.76 3.23 -9.15
N ASP A 75 -26.74 4.38 -9.82
CA ASP A 75 -25.79 5.46 -9.51
C ASP A 75 -26.33 6.44 -8.45
N ALA A 76 -25.56 7.49 -8.16
CA ALA A 76 -25.93 8.50 -7.18
C ALA A 76 -27.10 9.40 -7.60
N ASP A 77 -27.49 9.40 -8.88
CA ASP A 77 -28.65 10.12 -9.42
C ASP A 77 -29.93 9.27 -9.39
N GLY A 78 -29.82 8.00 -8.99
CA GLY A 78 -30.94 7.05 -9.01
C GLY A 78 -31.19 6.43 -10.38
N ASN A 79 -30.33 6.66 -11.36
CA ASN A 79 -30.43 5.98 -12.65
C ASN A 79 -30.09 4.51 -12.45
N THR A 80 -30.87 3.61 -13.04
CA THR A 80 -30.60 2.17 -12.98
C THR A 80 -30.35 1.62 -14.38
N ARG A 81 -29.20 0.95 -14.56
CA ARG A 81 -28.80 0.30 -15.81
C ARG A 81 -28.40 -1.16 -15.57
N THR A 82 -28.60 -2.01 -16.56
CA THR A 82 -28.06 -3.38 -16.51
C THR A 82 -26.54 -3.37 -16.70
N PHE A 83 -25.85 -4.43 -16.28
CA PHE A 83 -24.42 -4.59 -16.53
C PHE A 83 -24.10 -4.46 -18.03
N ARG A 84 -24.94 -5.06 -18.88
CA ARG A 84 -24.84 -4.98 -20.33
C ARG A 84 -24.92 -3.54 -20.84
N GLU A 85 -25.90 -2.77 -20.37
CA GLU A 85 -26.07 -1.37 -20.76
C GLU A 85 -24.88 -0.50 -20.35
N ILE A 86 -24.31 -0.74 -19.17
CA ILE A 86 -23.13 -0.02 -18.67
C ILE A 86 -21.92 -0.30 -19.58
N VAL A 87 -21.62 -1.57 -19.87
CA VAL A 87 -20.51 -1.94 -20.75
C VAL A 87 -20.76 -1.47 -22.18
N GLN A 88 -22.00 -1.56 -22.68
CA GLN A 88 -22.36 -1.03 -24.00
C GLN A 88 -22.09 0.48 -24.09
N GLY A 89 -22.42 1.24 -23.05
CA GLY A 89 -22.15 2.67 -22.99
C GLY A 89 -20.65 3.03 -23.08
N MET A 90 -19.78 2.20 -22.50
CA MET A 90 -18.33 2.33 -22.66
C MET A 90 -17.88 2.07 -24.09
N LEU A 91 -18.40 1.01 -24.71
CA LEU A 91 -18.07 0.68 -26.11
C LEU A 91 -18.62 1.73 -27.08
N ASP A 92 -19.79 2.30 -26.80
CA ASP A 92 -20.31 3.42 -27.59
C ASP A 92 -19.39 4.64 -27.50
N ASN A 93 -18.74 4.88 -26.35
CA ASN A 93 -17.70 5.91 -26.23
C ASN A 93 -16.46 5.58 -27.07
N LEU A 94 -15.97 4.33 -27.00
CA LEU A 94 -14.85 3.84 -27.82
C LEU A 94 -15.07 4.09 -29.32
N HIS A 95 -16.28 3.78 -29.81
CA HIS A 95 -16.63 3.90 -31.22
C HIS A 95 -17.15 5.29 -31.62
N GLY A 96 -17.19 6.25 -30.70
CA GLY A 96 -17.72 7.60 -30.96
C GLY A 96 -19.22 7.61 -31.33
N ARG A 97 -20.00 6.63 -30.87
CA ARG A 97 -21.43 6.51 -31.15
C ARG A 97 -22.25 7.36 -30.18
N GLU A 98 -23.03 8.28 -30.72
CA GLU A 98 -23.95 9.12 -29.95
C GLU A 98 -25.23 8.33 -29.60
N THR A 99 -25.18 7.52 -28.54
CA THR A 99 -26.34 6.75 -28.04
C THR A 99 -26.77 7.24 -26.65
N PRO A 100 -28.03 6.98 -26.22
CA PRO A 100 -28.45 7.26 -24.84
C PRO A 100 -27.67 6.47 -23.77
N LEU A 101 -27.04 5.36 -24.15
CA LEU A 101 -26.24 4.54 -23.25
C LEU A 101 -24.82 5.08 -23.09
N ARG A 102 -24.29 5.82 -24.07
CA ARG A 102 -22.93 6.34 -24.00
C ARG A 102 -22.69 7.09 -22.70
N TRP A 103 -21.55 6.78 -22.07
CA TRP A 103 -21.03 7.55 -20.95
C TRP A 103 -19.50 7.56 -21.03
N ARG A 104 -18.88 8.57 -20.40
CA ARG A 104 -17.43 8.73 -20.34
C ARG A 104 -17.02 9.42 -19.04
N LEU A 105 -15.75 9.29 -18.69
CA LEU A 105 -15.19 9.92 -17.51
C LEU A 105 -15.06 11.45 -17.70
N ASN A 106 -15.33 12.16 -16.61
CA ASN A 106 -15.17 13.61 -16.44
C ASN A 106 -15.95 14.43 -17.48
N GLU A 107 -17.19 14.03 -17.81
CA GLU A 107 -18.06 14.73 -18.77
C GLU A 107 -18.35 16.17 -18.36
N ASN A 108 -18.80 16.37 -17.11
CA ASN A 108 -19.26 17.67 -16.62
C ASN A 108 -18.12 18.62 -16.22
N VAL A 109 -17.05 18.09 -15.61
CA VAL A 109 -15.89 18.86 -15.17
C VAL A 109 -14.64 18.16 -15.72
N PRO A 110 -13.85 18.80 -16.60
CA PRO A 110 -12.65 18.19 -17.18
C PRO A 110 -11.59 17.80 -16.13
N VAL A 111 -10.68 16.90 -16.51
CA VAL A 111 -9.48 16.57 -15.72
C VAL A 111 -8.54 17.79 -15.71
N PRO A 112 -8.17 18.34 -14.55
CA PRO A 112 -7.21 19.44 -14.46
C PRO A 112 -5.83 19.07 -14.99
N ASP A 113 -5.16 20.00 -15.67
CA ASP A 113 -3.85 19.77 -16.32
C ASP A 113 -2.73 19.39 -15.35
N GLU A 114 -2.81 19.81 -14.08
CA GLU A 114 -1.82 19.44 -13.05
C GLU A 114 -1.89 17.97 -12.61
N ILE A 115 -3.05 17.33 -12.77
CA ILE A 115 -3.26 15.92 -12.39
C ILE A 115 -3.60 15.01 -13.57
N ASN A 116 -3.51 15.52 -14.80
CA ASN A 116 -3.81 14.73 -15.98
C ASN A 116 -2.71 13.65 -16.18
N PRO A 117 -3.06 12.35 -16.04
CA PRO A 117 -2.07 11.28 -16.03
C PRO A 117 -1.47 10.98 -17.41
N VAL A 118 -2.10 11.45 -18.49
CA VAL A 118 -1.59 11.32 -19.86
C VAL A 118 -0.58 12.43 -20.16
N ARG A 119 -0.84 13.65 -19.67
CA ARG A 119 -0.01 14.84 -19.95
C ARG A 119 1.16 15.02 -18.98
N ARG A 120 1.02 14.55 -17.73
CA ARG A 120 2.03 14.72 -16.67
C ARG A 120 2.73 13.41 -16.37
N ALA A 121 3.85 13.16 -17.03
CA ALA A 121 4.62 11.94 -16.82
C ALA A 121 5.59 12.03 -15.63
N GLY A 122 5.72 10.95 -14.86
CA GLY A 122 6.68 10.82 -13.78
C GLY A 122 6.14 10.07 -12.57
N LEU A 123 6.93 10.02 -11.52
CA LEU A 123 6.62 9.26 -10.33
C LEU A 123 5.65 9.97 -9.38
N GLU A 124 4.91 9.18 -8.62
CA GLU A 124 4.05 9.60 -7.52
C GLU A 124 4.62 9.06 -6.21
N LEU A 125 4.73 9.91 -5.19
CA LEU A 125 5.34 9.56 -3.92
C LEU A 125 4.32 9.58 -2.80
N THR A 126 4.23 8.47 -2.08
CA THR A 126 3.34 8.27 -0.92
C THR A 126 4.08 8.40 0.40
N GLY A 127 3.35 8.76 1.46
CA GLY A 127 3.75 8.54 2.84
C GLY A 127 3.11 9.53 3.81
N PRO A 128 3.27 9.31 5.13
CA PRO A 128 2.68 10.19 6.12
C PRO A 128 3.35 11.56 6.09
N TRP A 129 2.60 12.61 6.42
CA TRP A 129 3.14 13.97 6.59
C TRP A 129 3.48 14.32 8.04
N TYR A 130 3.38 13.34 8.93
CA TYR A 130 3.95 13.41 10.26
C TYR A 130 5.16 12.46 10.38
N PRO A 131 6.30 12.94 10.90
CA PRO A 131 6.64 14.33 11.22
C PRO A 131 6.76 15.22 9.96
N LEU A 132 6.78 16.56 10.13
CA LEU A 132 6.70 17.53 9.01
C LEU A 132 7.86 17.40 8.00
N SER A 133 9.02 16.86 8.42
CA SER A 133 10.13 16.57 7.51
C SER A 133 9.73 15.64 6.36
N ARG A 134 8.77 14.74 6.59
CA ARG A 134 8.25 13.82 5.58
C ARG A 134 7.55 14.59 4.46
N ALA A 135 6.67 15.53 4.80
CA ALA A 135 6.03 16.43 3.83
C ALA A 135 7.07 17.25 3.05
N ILE A 136 8.06 17.83 3.74
CA ILE A 136 9.13 18.62 3.10
C ILE A 136 9.92 17.76 2.10
N HIS A 137 10.29 16.54 2.47
CA HIS A 137 10.97 15.62 1.57
C HIS A 137 10.13 15.26 0.35
N GLN A 138 8.86 14.94 0.55
CA GLN A 138 7.99 14.56 -0.55
C GLN A 138 7.78 15.71 -1.53
N LEU A 139 7.53 16.92 -1.00
CA LEU A 139 7.40 18.10 -1.82
C LEU A 139 8.70 18.40 -2.55
N ASN A 140 9.87 18.28 -1.93
CA ASN A 140 11.15 18.54 -2.58
C ASN A 140 11.55 17.52 -3.65
N ALA A 141 10.95 16.32 -3.67
CA ALA A 141 11.28 15.29 -4.65
C ALA A 141 10.86 15.68 -6.08
N ASP A 142 11.54 15.11 -7.07
CA ASP A 142 11.20 15.24 -8.49
C ASP A 142 10.08 14.25 -8.86
N VAL A 143 8.88 14.54 -8.38
CA VAL A 143 7.67 13.73 -8.55
C VAL A 143 6.54 14.60 -9.11
N VAL A 144 5.59 13.99 -9.82
CA VAL A 144 4.42 14.72 -10.35
C VAL A 144 3.29 14.80 -9.35
N THR A 145 3.23 13.86 -8.41
CA THR A 145 2.25 13.81 -7.33
C THR A 145 2.94 13.46 -6.02
N ALA A 146 2.57 14.14 -4.95
CA ALA A 146 2.85 13.75 -3.58
C ALA A 146 1.51 13.58 -2.86
N PHE A 147 1.41 12.61 -1.97
CA PHE A 147 0.18 12.48 -1.18
C PHE A 147 0.43 12.09 0.26
N GLU A 148 -0.34 12.76 1.12
CA GLU A 148 -0.50 12.36 2.50
C GLU A 148 -1.40 11.12 2.55
N ASP A 149 -1.08 10.24 3.48
CA ASP A 149 -1.65 8.90 3.55
C ASP A 149 -2.19 8.61 4.95
N GLU A 150 -3.50 8.83 5.13
CA GLU A 150 -4.24 8.49 6.35
C GLU A 150 -4.77 7.05 6.36
N GLU A 151 -4.31 6.21 5.44
CA GLU A 151 -4.76 4.83 5.33
C GLU A 151 -3.68 3.87 5.86
N ASP A 152 -2.96 3.13 5.00
CA ASP A 152 -2.01 2.13 5.49
C ASP A 152 -0.76 2.72 6.16
N ALA A 153 -0.41 4.00 5.89
CA ALA A 153 0.77 4.62 6.50
C ALA A 153 0.48 5.48 7.74
N SER A 154 -0.78 5.90 7.97
CA SER A 154 -1.15 6.72 9.14
C SER A 154 -2.65 6.62 9.51
N PRO A 155 -3.17 5.43 9.85
CA PRO A 155 -4.58 5.26 10.15
C PRO A 155 -4.99 5.98 11.44
N ALA A 156 -6.24 6.49 11.46
CA ALA A 156 -6.81 7.26 12.56
C ALA A 156 -7.29 6.40 13.75
N TRP A 157 -6.38 5.63 14.35
CA TRP A 157 -6.77 4.64 15.36
C TRP A 157 -6.12 4.77 16.72
N TYR A 158 -4.78 4.73 16.81
CA TYR A 158 -4.12 4.46 18.10
C TYR A 158 -3.07 5.50 18.49
N VAL A 159 -2.93 5.64 19.80
CA VAL A 159 -1.73 6.15 20.47
C VAL A 159 -1.00 4.93 21.04
N PRO A 160 0.25 4.64 20.65
CA PRO A 160 0.99 3.53 21.24
C PRO A 160 1.11 3.71 22.76
N TYR A 161 0.86 2.65 23.52
CA TYR A 161 0.94 2.68 24.98
C TYR A 161 2.34 3.06 25.43
N GLY A 162 2.41 4.03 26.36
CA GLY A 162 3.67 4.57 26.87
C GLY A 162 4.38 5.55 25.93
N SER A 163 3.81 5.91 24.77
CA SER A 163 4.43 6.87 23.84
C SER A 163 4.38 8.32 24.32
N GLY A 164 3.49 8.65 25.26
CA GLY A 164 3.25 10.02 25.72
C GLY A 164 2.52 10.92 24.71
N LEU A 165 2.12 10.38 23.55
CA LEU A 165 1.30 11.12 22.59
C LEU A 165 -0.10 11.35 23.15
N ARG A 166 -0.70 12.50 22.85
CA ARG A 166 -2.06 12.84 23.27
C ARG A 166 -3.12 12.53 22.20
N ALA A 167 -2.68 12.34 20.97
CA ALA A 167 -3.52 12.01 19.83
C ALA A 167 -2.72 11.13 18.83
N PRO A 168 -3.40 10.35 17.98
CA PRO A 168 -2.74 9.58 16.95
C PRO A 168 -1.96 10.49 15.98
N PRO A 169 -0.81 10.03 15.44
CA PRO A 169 0.03 10.77 14.51
C PRO A 169 -0.71 11.43 13.33
N VAL A 170 -1.81 10.83 12.87
CA VAL A 170 -2.63 11.37 11.76
C VAL A 170 -3.14 12.79 12.03
N TRP A 171 -3.43 13.16 13.29
CA TRP A 171 -3.91 14.51 13.62
C TRP A 171 -2.82 15.56 13.42
N ALA A 172 -1.58 15.23 13.77
CA ALA A 172 -0.43 16.07 13.48
C ALA A 172 -0.14 16.10 11.96
N GLY A 173 -0.38 14.99 11.25
CA GLY A 173 -0.36 14.92 9.78
C GLY A 173 -1.33 15.92 9.13
N ARG A 174 -2.61 15.89 9.53
CA ARG A 174 -3.66 16.84 9.10
C ARG A 174 -3.26 18.30 9.31
N LEU A 175 -2.69 18.61 10.47
CA LEU A 175 -2.22 19.97 10.78
C LEU A 175 -1.03 20.37 9.91
N ASN A 176 -0.09 19.45 9.67
CA ASN A 176 1.03 19.67 8.76
C ASN A 176 0.53 19.93 7.33
N VAL A 177 -0.41 19.15 6.82
CA VAL A 177 -1.04 19.36 5.50
C VAL A 177 -1.59 20.78 5.40
N LYS A 178 -2.43 21.19 6.35
CA LYS A 178 -3.01 22.53 6.37
C LYS A 178 -1.95 23.63 6.34
N ARG A 179 -1.00 23.57 7.26
CA ARG A 179 0.05 24.59 7.40
C ARG A 179 0.96 24.63 6.17
N VAL A 180 1.30 23.48 5.60
CA VAL A 180 2.10 23.38 4.37
C VAL A 180 1.39 24.03 3.19
N LEU A 181 0.11 23.72 2.98
CA LEU A 181 -0.67 24.24 1.86
C LEU A 181 -0.93 25.75 1.97
N GLU A 182 -1.03 26.28 3.20
CA GLU A 182 -1.10 27.73 3.48
C GLU A 182 0.25 28.45 3.40
N GLY A 183 1.36 27.73 3.18
CA GLY A 183 2.70 28.31 3.17
C GLY A 183 3.25 28.67 4.57
N ARG A 184 2.65 28.15 5.65
CA ARG A 184 3.05 28.35 7.05
C ARG A 184 4.06 27.31 7.55
N VAL A 185 4.96 26.84 6.69
CA VAL A 185 6.04 25.92 7.09
C VAL A 185 7.12 26.68 7.88
N PRO A 186 7.51 26.25 9.09
CA PRO A 186 8.57 26.89 9.87
C PRO A 186 9.90 26.95 9.11
N ARG A 187 10.66 28.04 9.31
CA ARG A 187 11.99 28.24 8.71
C ARG A 187 12.97 28.78 9.76
N PRO A 188 13.90 27.95 10.28
CA PRO A 188 14.10 26.53 9.96
C PRO A 188 13.06 25.61 10.64
N TYR A 189 12.76 24.46 10.03
CA TYR A 189 12.16 23.33 10.75
C TYR A 189 13.27 22.41 11.26
N LEU A 190 13.33 22.22 12.57
CA LEU A 190 14.33 21.39 13.25
C LEU A 190 13.69 20.09 13.72
N GLU A 191 14.29 18.95 13.35
CA GLU A 191 13.87 17.64 13.82
C GLU A 191 15.09 16.73 13.96
N GLY A 192 15.27 16.13 15.15
CA GLY A 192 16.35 15.17 15.40
C GLY A 192 17.75 15.74 15.15
N GLY A 193 17.96 17.02 15.44
CA GLY A 193 19.22 17.73 15.18
C GLY A 193 19.48 18.09 13.71
N LYS A 194 18.51 17.86 12.81
CA LYS A 194 18.61 18.20 11.38
C LYS A 194 17.69 19.36 11.03
N VAL A 195 18.13 20.20 10.09
CA VAL A 195 17.35 21.29 9.50
C VAL A 195 16.69 20.78 8.22
N TYR A 196 15.41 21.06 8.05
CA TYR A 196 14.66 20.76 6.83
C TYR A 196 13.98 22.02 6.30
N GLU A 197 14.08 22.24 4.99
CA GLU A 197 13.53 23.40 4.31
C GLU A 197 12.93 23.01 2.96
N LEU A 198 11.86 23.71 2.56
CA LEU A 198 11.30 23.61 1.22
C LEU A 198 12.21 24.35 0.24
N ARG A 199 12.76 23.61 -0.73
CA ARG A 199 13.80 24.10 -1.66
C ARG A 199 13.22 24.68 -2.95
N LYS A 200 11.94 24.43 -3.25
CA LYS A 200 11.29 24.88 -4.48
C LYS A 200 10.02 25.69 -4.22
N PRO A 201 9.72 26.71 -5.07
CA PRO A 201 8.52 27.53 -4.92
C PRO A 201 7.24 26.71 -5.13
N ARG A 202 6.11 27.18 -4.58
CA ARG A 202 4.79 26.50 -4.62
C ARG A 202 4.37 26.10 -6.04
N SER A 203 4.68 26.92 -7.04
CA SER A 203 4.36 26.68 -8.47
C SER A 203 5.11 25.50 -9.09
N GLN A 204 6.15 25.00 -8.43
CA GLN A 204 6.92 23.81 -8.85
C GLN A 204 6.63 22.59 -7.96
N TRP A 205 5.69 22.70 -7.02
CA TRP A 205 5.31 21.55 -6.18
C TRP A 205 4.61 20.49 -7.03
N PRO A 206 4.75 19.20 -6.67
CA PRO A 206 3.87 18.19 -7.22
C PRO A 206 2.41 18.53 -6.88
N ALA A 207 1.48 18.01 -7.68
CA ALA A 207 0.08 18.01 -7.28
C ALA A 207 -0.07 17.24 -5.96
N VAL A 208 -0.95 17.71 -5.08
CA VAL A 208 -1.19 17.06 -3.78
C VAL A 208 -2.48 16.27 -3.84
N PHE A 209 -2.37 14.95 -3.71
CA PHE A 209 -3.50 14.09 -3.43
C PHE A 209 -3.58 13.82 -1.93
N HIS A 210 -4.76 13.45 -1.44
CA HIS A 210 -4.97 13.00 -0.08
C HIS A 210 -5.55 11.60 -0.11
N ARG A 211 -4.80 10.60 0.37
CA ARG A 211 -5.28 9.21 0.41
C ARG A 211 -6.15 9.04 1.64
N ILE A 212 -7.45 8.93 1.41
CA ILE A 212 -8.44 8.81 2.47
C ILE A 212 -8.50 7.37 3.02
N PRO A 213 -8.90 7.17 4.28
CA PRO A 213 -9.09 5.83 4.83
C PRO A 213 -10.13 5.02 4.05
N GLY A 214 -9.92 3.70 3.96
CA GLY A 214 -10.94 2.79 3.45
C GLY A 214 -12.23 2.81 4.28
N ILE A 215 -13.38 2.51 3.68
CA ILE A 215 -14.70 2.61 4.34
C ILE A 215 -14.87 1.72 5.58
N HIS A 216 -14.02 0.71 5.72
CA HIS A 216 -14.05 -0.25 6.82
C HIS A 216 -13.40 0.30 8.10
N LEU A 217 -12.69 1.44 8.00
CA LEU A 217 -12.01 2.08 9.12
C LEU A 217 -12.92 3.09 9.85
N LEU A 218 -12.78 3.14 11.18
CA LEU A 218 -13.42 4.13 12.05
C LEU A 218 -12.36 5.06 12.66
N ASP A 219 -12.72 6.33 12.88
CA ASP A 219 -11.92 7.28 13.66
C ASP A 219 -12.43 7.28 15.11
N ARG A 220 -11.59 6.80 16.04
CA ARG A 220 -11.96 6.68 17.47
C ARG A 220 -11.95 8.00 18.22
N TYR A 221 -11.40 9.05 17.64
CA TYR A 221 -11.26 10.37 18.24
C TYR A 221 -12.36 11.34 17.78
N VAL A 222 -13.23 10.92 16.87
CA VAL A 222 -14.43 11.66 16.47
C VAL A 222 -15.65 10.78 16.66
N LEU A 223 -16.48 11.12 17.65
CA LEU A 223 -17.71 10.40 17.95
C LEU A 223 -18.91 11.17 17.38
N VAL A 224 -19.84 10.44 16.75
CA VAL A 224 -21.15 10.96 16.35
C VAL A 224 -22.20 10.14 17.08
N ASP A 225 -23.00 10.82 17.90
CA ASP A 225 -23.98 10.22 18.81
C ASP A 225 -23.35 9.10 19.67
N GLY A 226 -22.16 9.36 20.19
CA GLY A 226 -21.41 8.46 21.08
C GLY A 226 -20.65 7.32 20.39
N LYS A 227 -20.72 7.19 19.05
CA LYS A 227 -20.05 6.13 18.30
C LYS A 227 -18.93 6.66 17.40
N PRO A 228 -17.79 5.95 17.26
CA PRO A 228 -16.72 6.31 16.33
C PRO A 228 -17.24 6.55 14.91
N ALA A 229 -16.91 7.71 14.33
CA ALA A 229 -17.29 8.09 12.97
C ALA A 229 -16.54 7.26 11.92
N PRO A 230 -17.11 7.02 10.72
CA PRO A 230 -16.35 6.46 9.61
C PRO A 230 -15.14 7.34 9.28
N ALA A 231 -13.94 6.76 9.30
CA ALA A 231 -12.70 7.52 9.14
C ALA A 231 -12.63 8.23 7.78
N ILE A 232 -13.21 7.60 6.74
CA ILE A 232 -13.33 8.19 5.40
C ILE A 232 -14.10 9.53 5.41
N VAL A 233 -15.15 9.66 6.22
CA VAL A 233 -15.94 10.91 6.34
C VAL A 233 -15.12 11.97 7.06
N VAL A 234 -14.52 11.61 8.20
CA VAL A 234 -13.71 12.54 9.01
C VAL A 234 -12.55 13.09 8.20
N SER A 235 -11.77 12.21 7.57
CA SER A 235 -10.60 12.56 6.75
C SER A 235 -10.99 13.46 5.59
N SER A 236 -12.02 13.08 4.82
CA SER A 236 -12.45 13.84 3.64
C SER A 236 -12.97 15.24 4.01
N VAL A 237 -13.74 15.36 5.09
CA VAL A 237 -14.29 16.66 5.54
C VAL A 237 -13.17 17.56 6.07
N ILE A 238 -12.30 17.05 6.96
CA ILE A 238 -11.20 17.84 7.52
C ILE A 238 -10.29 18.33 6.39
N TYR A 239 -9.90 17.45 5.47
CA TYR A 239 -9.04 17.83 4.35
C TYR A 239 -9.70 18.87 3.45
N ALA A 240 -10.92 18.61 2.97
CA ALA A 240 -11.58 19.49 2.01
C ALA A 240 -11.83 20.89 2.59
N LEU A 241 -12.39 20.98 3.80
CA LEU A 241 -12.79 22.26 4.39
C LEU A 241 -11.60 23.10 4.88
N ASN A 242 -10.49 22.47 5.26
CA ASN A 242 -9.31 23.21 5.73
C ASN A 242 -8.39 23.66 4.62
N ASN A 243 -8.42 23.00 3.45
CA ASN A 243 -7.41 23.17 2.41
C ASN A 243 -7.94 23.77 1.10
N TYR A 244 -9.26 23.81 0.89
CA TYR A 244 -9.84 24.27 -0.38
C TYR A 244 -9.37 25.66 -0.81
N GLU A 245 -9.40 26.66 0.07
CA GLU A 245 -9.01 28.04 -0.29
C GLU A 245 -7.50 28.14 -0.65
N SER A 246 -6.66 27.44 0.10
CA SER A 246 -5.21 27.38 -0.14
C SER A 246 -4.88 26.66 -1.44
N LEU A 247 -5.61 25.59 -1.77
CA LEU A 247 -5.44 24.85 -3.02
C LEU A 247 -5.97 25.66 -4.20
N ARG A 248 -7.17 26.23 -4.09
CA ARG A 248 -7.77 27.05 -5.14
C ARG A 248 -6.93 28.28 -5.49
N SER A 249 -6.41 28.99 -4.48
CA SER A 249 -5.55 30.15 -4.70
C SER A 249 -4.22 29.80 -5.37
N ALA A 250 -3.76 28.54 -5.23
CA ALA A 250 -2.61 28.00 -5.92
C ALA A 250 -2.93 27.44 -7.33
N GLY A 251 -4.16 27.55 -7.81
CA GLY A 251 -4.60 26.99 -9.09
C GLY A 251 -4.87 25.49 -9.06
N SER A 252 -5.01 24.90 -7.87
CA SER A 252 -5.21 23.48 -7.63
C SER A 252 -6.63 23.17 -7.13
N GLY A 253 -6.92 21.90 -6.85
CA GLY A 253 -8.23 21.41 -6.40
C GLY A 253 -8.15 20.38 -5.28
N ILE A 254 -9.32 19.88 -4.86
CA ILE A 254 -9.41 18.79 -3.89
C ILE A 254 -9.33 17.46 -4.64
N TYR A 255 -8.26 16.72 -4.40
CA TYR A 255 -7.99 15.43 -5.04
C TYR A 255 -7.80 14.34 -4.00
N PHE A 256 -8.54 13.24 -4.14
CA PHE A 256 -8.45 12.10 -3.23
C PHE A 256 -7.90 10.85 -3.92
N TYR A 257 -7.13 10.05 -3.19
CA TYR A 257 -6.86 8.66 -3.54
C TYR A 257 -7.80 7.77 -2.72
N VAL A 258 -8.60 6.93 -3.38
CA VAL A 258 -9.61 6.07 -2.74
C VAL A 258 -9.12 4.62 -2.71
N PRO A 259 -8.82 4.05 -1.52
CA PRO A 259 -8.31 2.69 -1.38
C PRO A 259 -9.40 1.63 -1.20
N LYS A 260 -9.04 0.38 -1.47
CA LYS A 260 -9.74 -0.85 -1.01
C LYS A 260 -11.26 -0.88 -1.21
N VAL A 261 -11.77 -0.31 -2.31
CA VAL A 261 -13.17 -0.47 -2.74
C VAL A 261 -13.30 -1.82 -3.44
N MET A 262 -14.31 -2.60 -3.08
CA MET A 262 -14.56 -3.96 -3.55
C MET A 262 -15.84 -4.09 -4.38
N THR A 263 -16.90 -3.35 -4.03
CA THR A 263 -18.26 -3.55 -4.59
C THR A 263 -18.89 -2.24 -5.11
N PRO A 264 -19.87 -2.30 -6.02
CA PRO A 264 -20.61 -1.13 -6.49
C PRO A 264 -21.27 -0.32 -5.38
N GLN A 265 -21.76 -0.98 -4.32
CA GLN A 265 -22.40 -0.33 -3.17
C GLN A 265 -21.42 0.59 -2.44
N GLU A 266 -20.15 0.20 -2.36
CA GLU A 266 -19.10 0.99 -1.73
C GLU A 266 -18.68 2.16 -2.61
N ALA A 267 -18.57 1.92 -3.92
CA ALA A 267 -18.35 2.99 -4.89
C ALA A 267 -19.47 4.05 -4.80
N LEU A 268 -20.72 3.62 -4.64
CA LEU A 268 -21.87 4.51 -4.46
C LEU A 268 -21.79 5.32 -3.16
N VAL A 269 -21.37 4.70 -2.04
CA VAL A 269 -21.12 5.41 -0.78
C VAL A 269 -20.07 6.50 -0.99
N VAL A 270 -18.96 6.18 -1.66
CA VAL A 270 -17.90 7.17 -1.97
C VAL A 270 -18.45 8.29 -2.84
N GLU A 271 -19.21 7.99 -3.91
CA GLU A 271 -19.79 9.02 -4.78
C GLU A 271 -20.75 9.94 -4.02
N LYS A 272 -21.61 9.37 -3.16
CA LYS A 272 -22.52 10.15 -2.30
C LYS A 272 -21.77 11.01 -1.29
N LEU A 273 -20.65 10.53 -0.75
CA LEU A 273 -19.77 11.32 0.10
C LEU A 273 -19.20 12.53 -0.66
N MET A 274 -18.61 12.30 -1.82
CA MET A 274 -18.00 13.36 -2.62
C MET A 274 -19.02 14.41 -3.08
N ARG A 275 -20.19 13.98 -3.58
CA ARG A 275 -21.31 14.89 -3.91
C ARG A 275 -21.85 15.62 -2.69
N GLY A 276 -21.87 14.97 -1.53
CA GLY A 276 -22.23 15.60 -0.27
C GLY A 276 -21.31 16.77 0.05
N LEU A 277 -19.99 16.52 0.02
CA LEU A 277 -18.97 17.55 0.24
C LEU A 277 -19.08 18.69 -0.77
N GLU A 278 -19.21 18.39 -2.06
CA GLU A 278 -19.44 19.39 -3.11
C GLU A 278 -20.69 20.24 -2.82
N GLY A 279 -21.78 19.60 -2.39
CA GLY A 279 -23.02 20.26 -2.00
C GLY A 279 -22.85 21.24 -0.83
N TYR A 280 -22.15 20.85 0.24
CA TYR A 280 -21.83 21.75 1.37
C TYR A 280 -20.97 22.93 0.92
N MET A 281 -19.89 22.63 0.18
CA MET A 281 -18.93 23.61 -0.30
C MET A 281 -19.47 24.48 -1.45
N GLY A 282 -20.60 24.14 -2.05
CA GLY A 282 -21.16 24.86 -3.19
C GLY A 282 -20.36 24.68 -4.48
N LEU A 283 -19.71 23.54 -4.64
CA LEU A 283 -18.97 23.17 -5.85
C LEU A 283 -19.89 22.49 -6.86
N ARG A 284 -19.52 22.49 -8.14
CA ARG A 284 -20.19 21.66 -9.14
C ARG A 284 -19.87 20.19 -8.92
N THR A 285 -20.80 19.32 -9.29
CA THR A 285 -20.55 17.87 -9.28
C THR A 285 -19.37 17.51 -10.17
N GLY A 286 -18.41 16.80 -9.61
CA GLY A 286 -17.17 16.41 -10.29
C GLY A 286 -16.02 17.41 -10.15
N GLU A 287 -16.15 18.49 -9.39
CA GLU A 287 -15.01 19.37 -9.07
C GLU A 287 -14.01 18.72 -8.12
N ILE A 288 -14.47 17.91 -7.17
CA ILE A 288 -13.59 17.04 -6.40
C ILE A 288 -13.20 15.86 -7.29
N LYS A 289 -11.90 15.67 -7.53
CA LYS A 289 -11.39 14.55 -8.35
C LYS A 289 -10.90 13.40 -7.48
N ILE A 290 -10.99 12.19 -8.03
CA ILE A 290 -10.49 10.99 -7.36
C ILE A 290 -9.57 10.17 -8.26
N ALA A 291 -8.57 9.56 -7.63
CA ALA A 291 -7.83 8.44 -8.16
C ALA A 291 -8.27 7.16 -7.44
N MET A 292 -8.48 6.08 -8.19
CA MET A 292 -8.80 4.77 -7.65
C MET A 292 -7.51 4.01 -7.34
N LEU A 293 -7.42 3.31 -6.22
CA LEU A 293 -6.53 2.16 -6.10
C LEU A 293 -7.32 0.93 -6.49
N TYR A 294 -7.05 0.38 -7.67
CA TYR A 294 -7.66 -0.87 -8.09
C TYR A 294 -6.88 -2.02 -7.46
N GLU A 295 -7.05 -2.24 -6.16
CA GLU A 295 -6.23 -3.16 -5.38
C GLU A 295 -7.03 -4.25 -4.66
N GLU A 296 -8.30 -4.43 -5.02
CA GLU A 296 -9.14 -5.53 -4.55
C GLU A 296 -9.55 -6.40 -5.74
N GLY A 297 -9.35 -7.71 -5.65
CA GLY A 297 -9.70 -8.66 -6.71
C GLY A 297 -11.19 -8.60 -7.07
N VAL A 298 -12.04 -8.47 -6.05
CA VAL A 298 -13.50 -8.35 -6.20
C VAL A 298 -13.89 -7.12 -7.01
N ALA A 299 -13.17 -6.00 -6.89
CA ALA A 299 -13.45 -4.81 -7.68
C ALA A 299 -13.28 -5.03 -9.19
N GLY A 300 -12.41 -5.98 -9.58
CA GLY A 300 -12.23 -6.34 -10.99
C GLY A 300 -13.50 -6.86 -11.65
N LEU A 301 -14.35 -7.56 -10.88
CA LEU A 301 -15.64 -8.09 -11.35
C LEU A 301 -16.63 -6.97 -11.68
N TYR A 302 -16.52 -5.86 -10.97
CA TYR A 302 -17.45 -4.74 -11.04
C TYR A 302 -16.82 -3.47 -11.63
N LEU A 303 -15.59 -3.55 -12.18
CA LEU A 303 -14.81 -2.37 -12.54
C LEU A 303 -15.54 -1.43 -13.53
N PRO A 304 -16.24 -1.92 -14.58
CA PRO A 304 -17.09 -1.06 -15.43
C PRO A 304 -18.18 -0.32 -14.66
N VAL A 305 -18.80 -0.98 -13.68
CA VAL A 305 -19.87 -0.39 -12.84
C VAL A 305 -19.29 0.66 -11.88
N ILE A 306 -18.16 0.36 -11.25
CA ILE A 306 -17.45 1.30 -10.36
C ILE A 306 -17.05 2.56 -11.13
N MET A 307 -16.47 2.41 -12.33
CA MET A 307 -16.13 3.54 -13.20
C MET A 307 -17.36 4.33 -13.63
N TRP A 308 -18.48 3.66 -13.93
CA TRP A 308 -19.74 4.33 -14.26
C TRP A 308 -20.30 5.14 -13.09
N ILE A 309 -20.22 4.62 -11.86
CA ILE A 309 -20.64 5.33 -10.64
C ILE A 309 -19.74 6.55 -10.39
N TRP A 310 -18.42 6.42 -10.61
CA TRP A 310 -17.43 7.49 -10.39
C TRP A 310 -17.14 8.36 -11.61
N ARG A 311 -17.95 8.24 -12.67
CA ARG A 311 -17.69 8.87 -13.97
C ARG A 311 -17.52 10.38 -13.91
N GLU A 312 -18.08 11.05 -12.92
CA GLU A 312 -17.96 12.51 -12.78
C GLU A 312 -16.56 12.98 -12.39
N ARG A 313 -15.74 12.10 -11.80
CA ARG A 313 -14.55 12.51 -11.06
C ARG A 313 -13.32 11.59 -11.12
N LEU A 314 -13.46 10.35 -11.61
CA LEU A 314 -12.33 9.42 -11.69
C LEU A 314 -11.31 9.89 -12.74
N VAL A 315 -10.09 10.24 -12.32
CA VAL A 315 -9.05 10.75 -13.22
C VAL A 315 -7.99 9.71 -13.59
N LYS A 316 -7.72 8.77 -12.68
CA LYS A 316 -6.70 7.73 -12.84
C LYS A 316 -6.97 6.53 -11.93
N SER A 317 -6.41 5.38 -12.26
CA SER A 317 -6.54 4.13 -11.47
C SER A 317 -5.17 3.47 -11.30
N SER A 318 -4.73 3.27 -10.07
CA SER A 318 -3.43 2.69 -9.72
C SER A 318 -3.49 1.18 -9.56
N ASN A 319 -2.45 0.49 -10.02
CA ASN A 319 -2.29 -0.94 -9.83
C ASN A 319 -1.48 -1.26 -8.56
N GLY A 320 -2.12 -1.77 -7.52
CA GLY A 320 -1.47 -2.27 -6.30
C GLY A 320 -1.09 -3.75 -6.41
N ARG A 321 0.14 -4.13 -6.02
CA ARG A 321 0.57 -5.54 -6.01
C ARG A 321 0.10 -6.27 -4.76
N TRP A 322 0.44 -5.75 -3.59
CA TRP A 322 0.29 -6.47 -2.32
C TRP A 322 -1.16 -6.64 -1.89
N ASP A 323 -1.94 -5.56 -1.88
CA ASP A 323 -3.37 -5.65 -1.56
C ASP A 323 -4.15 -6.48 -2.57
N TYR A 324 -3.84 -6.35 -3.88
CA TYR A 324 -4.52 -7.13 -4.91
C TYR A 324 -4.28 -8.63 -4.75
N LEU A 325 -3.01 -9.02 -4.55
CA LEU A 325 -2.67 -10.42 -4.28
C LEU A 325 -3.24 -10.92 -2.95
N GLY A 326 -3.24 -10.08 -1.89
CA GLY A 326 -3.89 -10.39 -0.63
C GLY A 326 -5.39 -10.66 -0.81
N SER A 327 -6.07 -9.82 -1.59
CA SER A 327 -7.48 -9.99 -1.98
C SER A 327 -7.71 -11.27 -2.79
N LEU A 328 -6.81 -11.62 -3.70
CA LEU A 328 -6.88 -12.90 -4.43
C LEU A 328 -6.72 -14.11 -3.51
N ILE A 329 -5.76 -14.07 -2.56
CA ILE A 329 -5.59 -15.12 -1.56
C ILE A 329 -6.85 -15.26 -0.70
N GLU A 330 -7.44 -14.13 -0.28
CA GLU A 330 -8.70 -14.09 0.45
C GLU A 330 -9.87 -14.69 -0.33
N MET A 331 -9.95 -14.44 -1.64
CA MET A 331 -10.98 -15.02 -2.51
C MET A 331 -10.89 -16.54 -2.55
N TRP A 332 -9.68 -17.11 -2.57
CA TRP A 332 -9.41 -18.55 -2.69
C TRP A 332 -9.22 -19.28 -1.36
N LYS A 333 -9.36 -18.58 -0.23
CA LYS A 333 -8.95 -19.04 1.12
C LYS A 333 -9.55 -20.38 1.57
N ASP A 334 -10.70 -20.78 1.04
CA ASP A 334 -11.42 -22.00 1.41
C ASP A 334 -11.21 -23.16 0.42
N GLU A 335 -10.58 -22.91 -0.73
CA GLU A 335 -10.52 -23.86 -1.85
C GLU A 335 -9.11 -24.22 -2.28
N ARG A 336 -8.20 -23.24 -2.40
CA ARG A 336 -6.87 -23.49 -2.95
C ARG A 336 -5.83 -22.50 -2.45
N ASN A 337 -4.62 -23.01 -2.20
CA ASN A 337 -3.48 -22.20 -1.83
C ASN A 337 -2.87 -21.51 -3.06
N TYR A 338 -2.48 -20.25 -2.89
CA TYR A 338 -1.56 -19.59 -3.81
C TYR A 338 -0.12 -20.11 -3.60
N PRO A 339 0.74 -20.07 -4.63
CA PRO A 339 2.17 -20.18 -4.42
C PRO A 339 2.68 -19.01 -3.56
N ASP A 340 3.96 -19.03 -3.22
CA ASP A 340 4.55 -17.93 -2.46
C ASP A 340 4.27 -16.55 -3.12
N PRO A 341 3.60 -15.62 -2.40
CA PRO A 341 3.22 -14.32 -2.94
C PRO A 341 4.41 -13.44 -3.32
N GLN A 342 5.60 -13.64 -2.72
CA GLN A 342 6.82 -12.90 -3.08
C GLN A 342 7.25 -13.19 -4.52
N ASN A 343 6.99 -14.40 -5.02
CA ASN A 343 7.30 -14.84 -6.37
C ASN A 343 6.21 -14.51 -7.40
N VAL A 344 5.00 -14.14 -6.96
CA VAL A 344 3.95 -13.62 -7.86
C VAL A 344 4.18 -12.12 -8.10
N THR A 345 4.87 -11.80 -9.19
CA THR A 345 5.29 -10.43 -9.52
C THR A 345 4.35 -9.78 -10.54
N MET A 346 4.53 -8.48 -10.82
CA MET A 346 3.77 -7.78 -11.87
C MET A 346 3.99 -8.36 -13.29
N THR A 347 4.93 -9.32 -13.44
CA THR A 347 5.17 -10.05 -14.70
C THR A 347 4.47 -11.40 -14.76
N SER A 348 3.84 -11.86 -13.67
CA SER A 348 3.06 -13.11 -13.67
C SER A 348 1.83 -12.97 -14.60
N PRO A 349 1.35 -14.06 -15.24
CA PRO A 349 0.29 -13.98 -16.24
C PRO A 349 -0.96 -13.24 -15.77
N ASN A 350 -1.42 -13.54 -14.56
CA ASN A 350 -2.59 -12.89 -13.97
C ASN A 350 -2.36 -11.40 -13.66
N MET A 351 -1.16 -11.04 -13.21
CA MET A 351 -0.80 -9.65 -12.94
C MET A 351 -0.60 -8.81 -14.22
N MET A 352 -0.17 -9.44 -15.33
CA MET A 352 -0.14 -8.80 -16.65
C MET A 352 -1.57 -8.56 -17.18
N ALA A 353 -2.48 -9.54 -17.02
CA ALA A 353 -3.89 -9.37 -17.37
C ALA A 353 -4.55 -8.26 -16.55
N TYR A 354 -4.28 -8.21 -15.25
CA TYR A 354 -4.74 -7.16 -14.33
C TYR A 354 -4.34 -5.74 -14.77
N GLN A 355 -3.06 -5.53 -15.13
CA GLN A 355 -2.58 -4.23 -15.63
C GLN A 355 -3.23 -3.86 -16.97
N ARG A 356 -3.32 -4.81 -17.90
CA ARG A 356 -3.92 -4.61 -19.23
C ARG A 356 -5.41 -4.32 -19.13
N TYR A 357 -6.13 -5.02 -18.25
CA TYR A 357 -7.55 -4.80 -18.00
C TYR A 357 -7.81 -3.40 -17.44
N ASN A 358 -7.04 -2.99 -16.43
CA ASN A 358 -7.12 -1.62 -15.90
C ASN A 358 -6.86 -0.58 -16.99
N ALA A 359 -5.78 -0.75 -17.77
CA ALA A 359 -5.40 0.17 -18.84
C ALA A 359 -6.47 0.28 -19.92
N LEU A 360 -7.04 -0.86 -20.36
CA LEU A 360 -8.06 -0.89 -21.40
C LEU A 360 -9.35 -0.21 -20.94
N LEU A 361 -9.81 -0.46 -19.71
CA LEU A 361 -11.03 0.19 -19.21
C LEU A 361 -10.84 1.70 -18.98
N MET A 362 -9.71 2.10 -18.40
CA MET A 362 -9.37 3.52 -18.22
C MET A 362 -9.25 4.24 -19.57
N LEU A 363 -8.73 3.59 -20.59
CA LEU A 363 -8.69 4.10 -21.95
C LEU A 363 -10.12 4.28 -22.48
N ILE A 364 -10.89 3.19 -22.58
CA ILE A 364 -12.23 3.19 -23.18
C ILE A 364 -13.16 4.22 -22.51
N ALA A 365 -13.24 4.22 -21.18
CA ALA A 365 -14.08 5.15 -20.44
C ALA A 365 -13.54 6.59 -20.49
N GLY A 366 -12.23 6.74 -20.66
CA GLY A 366 -11.49 8.00 -20.66
C GLY A 366 -11.31 8.67 -22.03
N LEU A 367 -11.85 8.11 -23.11
CA LEU A 367 -11.74 8.71 -24.43
C LEU A 367 -12.65 9.95 -24.55
N ARG A 368 -12.09 11.01 -25.13
CA ARG A 368 -12.79 12.23 -25.54
C ARG A 368 -12.25 12.70 -26.87
N ASP A 369 -13.13 12.77 -27.87
CA ASP A 369 -12.75 13.13 -29.24
C ASP A 369 -11.59 12.26 -29.78
N GLY A 370 -11.59 11.00 -29.35
CA GLY A 370 -10.58 10.00 -29.64
C GLY A 370 -9.25 10.17 -28.89
N GLU A 371 -9.09 11.18 -28.03
CA GLU A 371 -7.92 11.35 -27.16
C GLU A 371 -8.16 10.74 -25.77
N ALA A 372 -7.14 10.13 -25.17
CA ALA A 372 -7.21 9.70 -23.78
C ALA A 372 -7.03 10.91 -22.85
N VAL A 373 -7.98 11.12 -21.92
CA VAL A 373 -7.85 12.16 -20.87
C VAL A 373 -7.65 11.59 -19.46
N THR A 374 -7.75 10.27 -19.33
CA THR A 374 -7.44 9.50 -18.11
C THR A 374 -6.54 8.33 -18.46
N ALA A 375 -5.79 7.82 -17.48
CA ALA A 375 -4.87 6.71 -17.68
C ALA A 375 -4.69 5.92 -16.38
N PRO A 376 -4.27 4.65 -16.46
CA PRO A 376 -3.81 3.93 -15.29
C PRO A 376 -2.47 4.47 -14.78
N VAL A 377 -2.18 4.20 -13.50
CA VAL A 377 -0.91 4.49 -12.83
C VAL A 377 -0.24 3.16 -12.48
N GLY A 378 1.07 3.07 -12.72
CA GLY A 378 1.87 1.90 -12.41
C GLY A 378 1.99 1.64 -10.91
N GLY A 379 2.54 0.49 -10.55
CA GLY A 379 2.60 0.02 -9.18
C GLY A 379 3.76 0.59 -8.36
N MET A 380 3.74 0.29 -7.07
CA MET A 380 4.74 0.77 -6.11
C MET A 380 6.13 0.17 -6.35
N ALA A 381 7.14 1.04 -6.48
CA ALA A 381 8.54 0.70 -6.29
C ALA A 381 9.00 1.07 -4.86
N ALA A 382 8.94 0.11 -3.94
CA ALA A 382 9.11 0.32 -2.50
C ALA A 382 10.56 0.23 -1.97
N VAL A 383 11.55 -0.06 -2.82
CA VAL A 383 12.94 -0.26 -2.37
C VAL A 383 13.51 1.05 -1.80
N MET A 384 14.13 0.95 -0.64
CA MET A 384 14.93 2.00 -0.02
C MET A 384 16.41 1.72 -0.24
N LEU A 385 17.17 2.77 -0.54
CA LEU A 385 18.62 2.66 -0.63
C LEU A 385 19.24 2.64 0.77
N TYR A 386 20.25 1.80 0.95
CA TYR A 386 21.03 1.79 2.19
C TYR A 386 21.96 3.01 2.24
N PRO A 387 22.09 3.67 3.41
CA PRO A 387 23.04 4.75 3.58
C PRO A 387 24.48 4.22 3.56
N GLN A 388 25.44 5.08 3.21
CA GLN A 388 26.88 4.76 3.26
C GLN A 388 27.38 4.37 4.66
N THR A 389 26.65 4.79 5.70
CA THR A 389 26.93 4.46 7.11
C THR A 389 26.33 3.13 7.57
N ASP A 390 25.71 2.34 6.69
CA ASP A 390 25.19 1.01 7.05
C ASP A 390 26.34 0.11 7.53
N TYR A 391 26.17 -0.51 8.72
CA TYR A 391 27.23 -1.28 9.38
C TYR A 391 27.70 -2.46 8.53
N TYR A 392 26.77 -3.15 7.87
CA TYR A 392 27.03 -4.29 6.99
C TYR A 392 27.34 -3.88 5.54
N ARG A 393 27.54 -2.58 5.28
CA ARG A 393 27.87 -2.03 3.95
C ARG A 393 26.90 -2.47 2.85
N ARG A 394 25.63 -2.66 3.19
CA ARG A 394 24.60 -3.14 2.24
C ARG A 394 24.28 -2.13 1.13
N TYR A 395 24.82 -0.92 1.19
CA TYR A 395 24.78 0.07 0.10
C TYR A 395 25.35 -0.46 -1.22
N ARG A 396 26.17 -1.53 -1.19
CA ARG A 396 26.60 -2.27 -2.39
C ARG A 396 25.43 -2.77 -3.26
N TYR A 397 24.27 -3.03 -2.68
CA TYR A 397 23.09 -3.50 -3.41
C TYR A 397 22.27 -2.36 -4.04
N ASN A 398 22.60 -1.09 -3.75
CA ASN A 398 21.84 0.07 -4.23
C ASN A 398 21.80 0.12 -5.76
N LEU A 399 22.86 -0.29 -6.45
CA LEU A 399 22.89 -0.31 -7.91
C LEU A 399 21.84 -1.26 -8.50
N ARG A 400 21.65 -2.43 -7.90
CA ARG A 400 20.60 -3.40 -8.30
C ARG A 400 19.21 -2.80 -8.13
N ALA A 401 18.98 -2.09 -7.04
CA ALA A 401 17.72 -1.39 -6.78
C ALA A 401 17.45 -0.30 -7.84
N ILE A 402 18.44 0.55 -8.13
CA ILE A 402 18.31 1.65 -9.10
C ILE A 402 18.04 1.11 -10.52
N ARG A 403 18.72 0.02 -10.93
CA ARG A 403 18.40 -0.64 -12.19
C ARG A 403 17.01 -1.28 -12.18
N GLY A 404 16.63 -1.91 -11.06
CA GLY A 404 15.33 -2.55 -10.90
C GLY A 404 14.16 -1.61 -11.14
N ILE A 405 14.17 -0.40 -10.54
CA ILE A 405 13.10 0.58 -10.77
C ILE A 405 13.04 1.02 -12.23
N ARG A 406 14.17 1.30 -12.88
CA ARG A 406 14.18 1.69 -14.31
C ARG A 406 13.51 0.63 -15.17
N LEU A 407 13.88 -0.64 -14.99
CA LEU A 407 13.33 -1.75 -15.76
C LEU A 407 11.84 -1.95 -15.50
N ASP A 408 11.41 -1.84 -14.24
CA ASP A 408 10.00 -1.96 -13.89
C ASP A 408 9.18 -0.82 -14.51
N LYS A 409 9.66 0.43 -14.46
CA LYS A 409 8.94 1.59 -15.02
C LYS A 409 8.94 1.59 -16.55
N LEU A 410 10.00 1.08 -17.18
CA LEU A 410 10.00 0.81 -18.61
C LEU A 410 8.98 -0.27 -18.98
N ARG A 411 8.94 -1.40 -18.26
CA ARG A 411 7.96 -2.47 -18.46
C ARG A 411 6.52 -1.97 -18.33
N GLU A 412 6.22 -1.18 -17.31
CA GLU A 412 4.90 -0.56 -17.12
C GLU A 412 4.51 0.30 -18.32
N ARG A 413 5.39 1.19 -18.75
CA ARG A 413 5.15 2.04 -19.92
C ARG A 413 4.91 1.23 -21.19
N LEU A 414 5.73 0.21 -21.47
CA LEU A 414 5.54 -0.65 -22.64
C LEU A 414 4.22 -1.44 -22.56
N THR A 415 3.81 -1.86 -21.36
CA THR A 415 2.51 -2.52 -21.13
C THR A 415 1.34 -1.58 -21.45
N GLY A 416 1.55 -0.26 -21.28
CA GLY A 416 0.58 0.80 -21.56
C GLY A 416 0.51 1.26 -23.01
N LEU A 417 1.36 0.74 -23.90
CA LEU A 417 1.27 1.03 -25.33
C LEU A 417 0.13 0.21 -25.93
N ILE A 418 -1.04 0.82 -26.06
CA ILE A 418 -2.23 0.20 -26.65
C ILE A 418 -2.47 0.80 -28.03
N PHE A 419 -2.52 -0.03 -29.06
CA PHE A 419 -2.83 0.39 -30.42
C PHE A 419 -4.20 -0.13 -30.85
N LEU A 420 -5.15 0.78 -31.06
CA LEU A 420 -6.48 0.45 -31.58
C LEU A 420 -6.42 0.45 -33.11
N ALA A 421 -6.38 -0.73 -33.72
CA ALA A 421 -6.33 -0.89 -35.17
C ALA A 421 -7.72 -0.73 -35.80
N GLU A 422 -7.81 -0.08 -36.96
CA GLU A 422 -9.08 0.09 -37.69
C GLU A 422 -9.62 -1.22 -38.26
N GLU A 423 -8.72 -2.15 -38.58
CA GLU A 423 -9.01 -3.42 -39.24
C GLU A 423 -8.40 -4.60 -38.48
N ASP A 424 -8.90 -5.80 -38.78
CA ASP A 424 -8.31 -7.04 -38.30
C ASP A 424 -6.94 -7.27 -38.93
N LEU A 425 -5.99 -7.71 -38.10
CA LEU A 425 -4.67 -8.09 -38.57
C LEU A 425 -4.65 -9.56 -39.00
N PRO A 426 -3.79 -9.92 -39.97
CA PRO A 426 -3.53 -11.32 -40.28
C PRO A 426 -3.13 -12.10 -39.02
N PRO A 427 -3.62 -13.34 -38.82
CA PRO A 427 -3.22 -14.17 -37.70
C PRO A 427 -1.69 -14.28 -37.59
N GLY A 428 -1.15 -14.04 -36.40
CA GLY A 428 0.29 -14.11 -36.15
C GLY A 428 1.11 -12.88 -36.60
N ALA A 429 0.47 -11.81 -37.11
CA ALA A 429 1.17 -10.58 -37.44
C ALA A 429 1.83 -9.96 -36.20
N GLU A 430 3.14 -9.74 -36.26
CA GLU A 430 3.86 -8.92 -35.29
C GLU A 430 3.91 -7.48 -35.78
N VAL A 431 3.30 -6.57 -35.03
CA VAL A 431 3.32 -5.12 -35.33
C VAL A 431 4.22 -4.44 -34.32
N SER A 432 5.28 -3.80 -34.81
CA SER A 432 6.18 -3.02 -33.98
C SER A 432 5.66 -1.59 -33.77
N LEU A 433 6.22 -0.90 -32.77
CA LEU A 433 5.97 0.52 -32.55
C LEU A 433 6.37 1.36 -33.78
N ASP A 434 7.44 0.99 -34.48
CA ASP A 434 7.88 1.69 -35.70
C ASP A 434 6.87 1.52 -36.86
N ASP A 435 6.25 0.34 -37.00
CA ASP A 435 5.17 0.11 -37.97
C ASP A 435 3.95 0.98 -37.67
N VAL A 436 3.61 1.15 -36.39
CA VAL A 436 2.52 2.03 -35.92
C VAL A 436 2.84 3.50 -36.19
N LEU A 437 4.03 3.96 -35.80
CA LEU A 437 4.44 5.36 -35.94
C LEU A 437 4.65 5.79 -37.41
N SER A 438 5.01 4.86 -38.29
CA SER A 438 5.15 5.09 -39.74
C SER A 438 3.81 5.06 -40.48
N GLY A 439 2.73 4.63 -39.83
CA GLY A 439 1.40 4.50 -40.45
C GLY A 439 1.25 3.28 -41.36
N LYS A 440 2.15 2.29 -41.27
CA LYS A 440 2.04 1.02 -42.02
C LYS A 440 0.80 0.23 -41.62
N VAL A 441 0.34 0.38 -40.38
CA VAL A 441 -0.93 -0.14 -39.88
C VAL A 441 -1.83 1.04 -39.51
N ARG A 442 -3.07 1.05 -40.01
CA ARG A 442 -4.03 2.12 -39.71
C ARG A 442 -4.66 1.92 -38.33
N GLY A 443 -4.73 3.00 -37.56
CA GLY A 443 -5.25 2.97 -36.20
C GLY A 443 -4.72 4.11 -35.35
N ARG A 444 -4.91 4.02 -34.03
CA ARG A 444 -4.47 5.02 -33.06
C ARG A 444 -3.71 4.39 -31.90
N LEU A 445 -2.55 4.97 -31.60
CA LEU A 445 -1.72 4.58 -30.47
C LEU A 445 -2.02 5.43 -29.25
N TYR A 446 -2.07 4.78 -28.09
CA TYR A 446 -2.19 5.42 -26.78
C TYR A 446 -0.98 5.04 -25.92
N ASP A 447 -0.31 6.04 -25.34
CA ASP A 447 0.84 5.91 -24.45
C ASP A 447 0.36 6.09 -23.00
N LEU A 448 -0.04 4.97 -22.38
CA LEU A 448 -0.56 4.91 -21.01
C LEU A 448 0.55 4.52 -20.02
N PHE A 449 0.23 4.46 -18.71
CA PHE A 449 1.20 4.18 -17.64
C PHE A 449 2.39 5.17 -17.62
N ARG A 450 2.12 6.44 -17.94
CA ARG A 450 3.13 7.51 -17.85
C ARG A 450 3.37 8.00 -16.42
N GLN A 451 2.55 7.55 -15.47
CA GLN A 451 2.70 7.76 -14.04
C GLN A 451 2.88 6.43 -13.32
N SER A 452 3.64 6.42 -12.23
CA SER A 452 3.88 5.22 -11.42
C SER A 452 4.33 5.56 -10.00
N TRP A 453 4.22 4.63 -9.06
CA TRP A 453 4.48 4.89 -7.64
C TRP A 453 5.92 4.63 -7.21
N VAL A 454 6.38 5.40 -6.22
CA VAL A 454 7.66 5.24 -5.53
C VAL A 454 7.51 5.52 -4.03
N ALA A 455 8.31 4.86 -3.19
CA ALA A 455 8.27 5.05 -1.73
C ALA A 455 9.46 5.84 -1.16
N THR A 456 10.40 6.25 -2.01
CA THR A 456 11.65 6.90 -1.60
C THR A 456 11.89 8.22 -2.30
N LYS A 457 12.58 9.13 -1.60
CA LYS A 457 12.95 10.46 -2.09
C LYS A 457 14.38 10.55 -2.65
N GLU A 458 15.10 9.43 -2.67
CA GLU A 458 16.52 9.41 -3.09
C GLU A 458 16.63 9.81 -4.57
N GLU A 459 17.34 10.91 -4.84
CA GLU A 459 17.35 11.58 -6.14
C GLU A 459 17.76 10.63 -7.29
N GLN A 460 18.79 9.81 -7.09
CA GLN A 460 19.25 8.83 -8.10
C GLN A 460 18.21 7.74 -8.41
N TYR A 461 17.42 7.32 -7.41
CA TYR A 461 16.40 6.28 -7.58
C TYR A 461 15.16 6.85 -8.27
N VAL A 462 14.74 8.05 -7.85
CA VAL A 462 13.64 8.79 -8.49
C VAL A 462 13.99 9.13 -9.95
N ALA A 463 15.21 9.57 -10.23
CA ALA A 463 15.68 9.85 -11.59
C ALA A 463 15.61 8.61 -12.49
N ALA A 464 16.11 7.46 -12.01
CA ALA A 464 16.11 6.21 -12.77
C ALA A 464 14.69 5.70 -13.11
N GLY A 465 13.71 5.91 -12.22
CA GLY A 465 12.31 5.59 -12.50
C GLY A 465 11.60 6.61 -13.40
N ASN A 466 11.93 7.90 -13.26
CA ASN A 466 11.33 8.97 -14.08
C ASN A 466 11.78 8.91 -15.55
N GLU A 467 13.02 8.52 -15.82
CA GLU A 467 13.58 8.52 -17.18
C GLU A 467 12.72 7.75 -18.19
N PRO A 468 12.40 6.45 -18.00
CA PRO A 468 11.54 5.74 -18.94
C PRO A 468 10.11 6.28 -18.99
N LEU A 469 9.57 6.86 -17.92
CA LEU A 469 8.20 7.42 -17.91
C LEU A 469 8.10 8.73 -18.71
N ARG A 470 9.16 9.56 -18.66
CA ARG A 470 9.20 10.90 -19.26
C ARG A 470 9.78 10.93 -20.67
N ALA A 471 10.48 9.89 -21.09
CA ALA A 471 11.09 9.80 -22.42
C ALA A 471 10.08 10.12 -23.54
N ASP A 472 10.56 10.69 -24.65
CA ASP A 472 9.74 10.69 -25.87
C ASP A 472 9.54 9.25 -26.35
N LEU A 473 8.37 8.97 -26.94
CA LEU A 473 8.01 7.65 -27.42
C LEU A 473 9.04 7.11 -28.44
N ARG A 474 9.63 7.98 -29.28
CA ARG A 474 10.63 7.62 -30.31
C ARG A 474 12.00 7.29 -29.72
N GLU A 475 12.25 7.65 -28.46
CA GLU A 475 13.52 7.41 -27.78
C GLU A 475 13.52 6.09 -26.99
N LEU A 476 12.34 5.51 -26.72
CA LEU A 476 12.23 4.26 -25.95
C LEU A 476 13.02 3.10 -26.56
N GLN A 477 12.96 2.94 -27.88
CA GLN A 477 13.71 1.88 -28.56
C GLN A 477 15.22 2.09 -28.41
N LYS A 478 15.70 3.34 -28.49
CA LYS A 478 17.12 3.67 -28.27
C LYS A 478 17.56 3.36 -26.85
N MET A 479 16.70 3.59 -25.85
CA MET A 479 16.98 3.20 -24.47
C MET A 479 17.15 1.69 -24.33
N ILE A 480 16.32 0.90 -25.02
CA ILE A 480 16.38 -0.57 -25.01
C ILE A 480 17.66 -1.08 -25.69
N ASP A 481 18.06 -0.46 -26.80
CA ASP A 481 19.18 -0.88 -27.64
C ASP A 481 20.53 -0.25 -27.25
N ALA A 482 20.55 0.63 -26.24
CA ALA A 482 21.77 1.23 -25.74
C ALA A 482 22.80 0.17 -25.32
N PRO A 483 24.12 0.40 -25.56
CA PRO A 483 25.15 -0.55 -25.15
C PRO A 483 25.09 -0.85 -23.65
N VAL A 484 25.27 -2.12 -23.30
CA VAL A 484 25.29 -2.54 -21.90
C VAL A 484 26.67 -2.24 -21.29
N GLN A 485 26.69 -1.34 -20.32
CA GLN A 485 27.86 -1.00 -19.52
C GLN A 485 27.79 -1.74 -18.19
N TYR A 486 28.94 -2.21 -17.71
CA TYR A 486 29.02 -2.98 -16.48
C TYR A 486 29.98 -2.34 -15.51
N VAL A 487 29.66 -2.47 -14.22
CA VAL A 487 30.54 -2.14 -13.11
C VAL A 487 30.71 -3.36 -12.23
N GLU A 488 31.85 -3.46 -11.56
CA GLU A 488 32.14 -4.53 -10.62
C GLU A 488 31.84 -4.06 -9.20
N VAL A 489 30.99 -4.79 -8.49
CA VAL A 489 30.63 -4.52 -7.10
C VAL A 489 30.78 -5.82 -6.33
N ASP A 490 31.74 -5.87 -5.40
CA ASP A 490 32.09 -7.05 -4.59
C ASP A 490 32.24 -8.33 -5.44
N GLY A 491 33.01 -8.25 -6.53
CA GLY A 491 33.25 -9.38 -7.45
C GLY A 491 32.05 -9.77 -8.32
N THR A 492 30.92 -9.07 -8.22
CA THR A 492 29.76 -9.26 -9.10
C THR A 492 29.73 -8.20 -10.18
N ARG A 493 29.67 -8.64 -11.44
CA ARG A 493 29.50 -7.76 -12.60
C ARG A 493 28.02 -7.37 -12.76
N LEU A 494 27.71 -6.09 -12.52
CA LEU A 494 26.35 -5.56 -12.58
C LEU A 494 26.19 -4.54 -13.70
N PRO A 495 25.11 -4.60 -14.50
CA PRO A 495 24.81 -3.56 -15.48
C PRO A 495 24.45 -2.24 -14.81
N THR A 496 24.90 -1.11 -15.38
CA THR A 496 24.57 0.22 -14.87
C THR A 496 23.09 0.57 -15.13
N PRO A 497 22.50 1.52 -14.39
CA PRO A 497 21.14 1.98 -14.65
C PRO A 497 20.96 2.54 -16.07
N GLU A 498 21.95 3.21 -16.64
CA GLU A 498 21.88 3.86 -17.96
C GLU A 498 22.03 2.87 -19.13
N SER A 499 22.39 1.63 -18.83
CA SER A 499 22.55 0.58 -19.83
C SER A 499 21.21 0.17 -20.44
N GLY A 500 21.24 -0.18 -21.74
CA GLY A 500 20.12 -0.85 -22.39
C GLY A 500 19.83 -2.23 -21.81
N LEU A 501 18.88 -2.95 -22.41
CA LEU A 501 18.50 -4.27 -21.90
C LEU A 501 19.65 -5.27 -22.10
N THR A 502 19.97 -6.01 -21.04
CA THR A 502 20.86 -7.17 -21.15
C THR A 502 20.21 -8.26 -22.01
N PRO A 503 20.97 -9.25 -22.53
CA PRO A 503 20.39 -10.36 -23.27
C PRO A 503 19.30 -11.13 -22.51
N GLU A 504 19.43 -11.24 -21.19
CA GLU A 504 18.44 -11.89 -20.32
C GLU A 504 17.19 -11.04 -20.15
N GLU A 505 17.34 -9.76 -19.86
CA GLU A 505 16.21 -8.84 -19.74
C GLU A 505 15.46 -8.71 -21.06
N ARG A 506 16.17 -8.67 -22.20
CA ARG A 506 15.55 -8.63 -23.54
C ARG A 506 14.72 -9.89 -23.80
N ARG A 507 15.23 -11.07 -23.44
CA ARG A 507 14.47 -12.33 -23.51
C ARG A 507 13.21 -12.25 -22.63
N ARG A 508 13.34 -11.78 -21.38
CA ARG A 508 12.19 -11.62 -20.48
C ARG A 508 11.14 -10.66 -21.05
N PHE A 509 11.56 -9.54 -21.64
CA PHE A 509 10.63 -8.59 -22.27
C PHE A 509 9.94 -9.19 -23.50
N ARG A 510 10.60 -10.05 -24.28
CA ARG A 510 9.96 -10.83 -25.36
C ARG A 510 8.94 -11.84 -24.83
N GLU A 511 9.27 -12.57 -23.77
CA GLU A 511 8.37 -13.54 -23.12
C GLU A 511 7.10 -12.86 -22.57
N LEU A 512 7.20 -11.60 -22.13
CA LEU A 512 6.07 -10.78 -21.72
C LEU A 512 5.25 -10.20 -22.88
N GLY A 513 5.70 -10.40 -24.11
CA GLY A 513 5.09 -9.86 -25.33
C GLY A 513 5.26 -8.34 -25.47
N LEU A 514 6.27 -7.75 -24.84
CA LEU A 514 6.59 -6.32 -24.92
C LEU A 514 7.57 -5.99 -26.05
N LEU A 515 8.26 -7.02 -26.56
CA LEU A 515 9.15 -6.94 -27.70
C LEU A 515 8.77 -8.01 -28.74
N THR A 516 8.99 -7.70 -30.02
CA THR A 516 8.97 -8.66 -31.14
C THR A 516 10.19 -9.59 -31.10
N GLU A 517 10.20 -10.62 -31.93
CA GLU A 517 11.34 -11.56 -31.99
C GLU A 517 12.67 -10.88 -32.34
N ASP A 518 12.65 -9.88 -33.22
CA ASP A 518 13.81 -9.06 -33.60
C ASP A 518 14.14 -7.95 -32.59
N GLY A 519 13.42 -7.88 -31.47
CA GLY A 519 13.74 -7.00 -30.33
C GLY A 519 13.21 -5.58 -30.44
N ARG A 520 12.21 -5.34 -31.31
CA ARG A 520 11.50 -4.05 -31.41
C ARG A 520 10.35 -3.98 -30.43
N ILE A 521 10.03 -2.79 -29.94
CA ILE A 521 8.88 -2.57 -29.05
C ILE A 521 7.60 -3.04 -29.75
N LYS A 522 6.80 -3.83 -29.02
CA LYS A 522 5.54 -4.43 -29.48
C LYS A 522 4.37 -3.86 -28.66
N PRO A 523 3.60 -2.90 -29.21
CA PRO A 523 2.36 -2.44 -28.60
C PRO A 523 1.32 -3.56 -28.49
N TRP A 524 0.40 -3.47 -27.53
CA TRP A 524 -0.77 -4.33 -27.49
C TRP A 524 -1.77 -3.86 -28.56
N VAL A 525 -1.80 -4.57 -29.69
CA VAL A 525 -2.70 -4.26 -30.80
C VAL A 525 -4.07 -4.89 -30.58
N ILE A 526 -5.11 -4.05 -30.58
CA ILE A 526 -6.51 -4.46 -30.44
C ILE A 526 -7.29 -3.94 -31.65
N PRO A 527 -7.76 -4.81 -32.55
CA PRO A 527 -8.68 -4.39 -33.61
C PRO A 527 -9.98 -3.84 -33.01
N LEU A 528 -10.48 -2.71 -33.53
CA LEU A 528 -11.78 -2.17 -33.10
C LEU A 528 -12.93 -3.16 -33.34
N THR A 529 -12.78 -4.08 -34.29
CA THR A 529 -13.74 -5.17 -34.53
C THR A 529 -13.80 -6.19 -33.39
N ALA A 530 -12.76 -6.25 -32.54
CA ALA A 530 -12.68 -7.12 -31.37
C ALA A 530 -13.37 -6.54 -30.12
N LEU A 531 -13.94 -5.33 -30.21
CA LEU A 531 -14.60 -4.63 -29.10
C LEU A 531 -15.93 -4.02 -29.56
N ARG A 532 -16.81 -4.81 -30.19
CA ARG A 532 -18.09 -4.29 -30.75
C ARG A 532 -19.27 -4.52 -29.83
N ARG A 533 -19.28 -5.64 -29.11
CA ARG A 533 -20.34 -6.06 -28.19
C ARG A 533 -19.77 -6.21 -26.78
N PRO A 534 -20.61 -6.06 -25.74
CA PRO A 534 -20.18 -6.20 -24.35
C PRO A 534 -19.42 -7.50 -24.06
N GLU A 535 -19.85 -8.61 -24.66
CA GLU A 535 -19.21 -9.93 -24.51
C GLU A 535 -17.77 -9.97 -25.01
N ASP A 536 -17.46 -9.20 -26.05
CA ASP A 536 -16.14 -9.25 -26.69
C ASP A 536 -15.04 -8.80 -25.71
N LEU A 537 -15.36 -7.83 -24.83
CA LEU A 537 -14.47 -7.30 -23.78
C LEU A 537 -14.03 -8.35 -22.75
N PHE A 538 -14.80 -9.43 -22.57
CA PHE A 538 -14.51 -10.49 -21.58
C PHE A 538 -14.04 -11.80 -22.26
N SER A 539 -14.01 -11.83 -23.58
CA SER A 539 -13.85 -13.04 -24.38
C SER A 539 -12.42 -13.57 -24.45
N ASP A 540 -12.30 -14.85 -24.81
CA ASP A 540 -11.03 -15.52 -25.05
C ASP A 540 -10.20 -14.88 -26.17
N ARG A 541 -10.84 -14.10 -27.05
CA ARG A 541 -10.16 -13.37 -28.13
C ARG A 541 -9.16 -12.34 -27.58
N LEU A 542 -9.46 -11.71 -26.44
CA LEU A 542 -8.59 -10.72 -25.81
C LEU A 542 -7.72 -11.32 -24.71
N TRP A 543 -8.28 -12.26 -23.95
CA TRP A 543 -7.67 -12.72 -22.69
C TRP A 543 -7.10 -14.14 -22.75
N GLY A 544 -7.26 -14.83 -23.88
CA GLY A 544 -6.87 -16.23 -24.03
C GLY A 544 -7.87 -17.20 -23.41
N ARG A 545 -7.48 -18.46 -23.34
CA ARG A 545 -8.37 -19.57 -22.94
C ARG A 545 -9.01 -19.33 -21.56
N GLY A 546 -10.33 -19.39 -21.49
CA GLY A 546 -11.08 -19.20 -20.24
C GLY A 546 -11.45 -17.75 -19.94
N GLY A 547 -11.18 -16.84 -20.89
CA GLY A 547 -11.61 -15.45 -20.87
C GLY A 547 -10.97 -14.62 -19.76
N LEU A 548 -11.54 -13.44 -19.53
CA LEU A 548 -11.01 -12.49 -18.55
C LEU A 548 -10.98 -13.07 -17.13
N TRP A 549 -11.97 -13.90 -16.77
CA TRP A 549 -12.04 -14.45 -15.41
C TRP A 549 -10.82 -15.33 -15.11
N GLN A 550 -10.50 -16.27 -15.99
CA GLN A 550 -9.33 -17.13 -15.83
C GLN A 550 -8.04 -16.31 -15.85
N ALA A 551 -7.98 -15.28 -16.70
CA ALA A 551 -6.83 -14.40 -16.79
C ALA A 551 -6.59 -13.60 -15.50
N LEU A 552 -7.64 -13.08 -14.83
CA LEU A 552 -7.48 -12.28 -13.61
C LEU A 552 -7.32 -13.12 -12.34
N TYR A 553 -8.08 -14.21 -12.22
CA TYR A 553 -8.30 -14.91 -10.96
C TYR A 553 -7.68 -16.30 -10.92
N GLY A 554 -7.17 -16.80 -12.05
CA GLY A 554 -6.43 -18.06 -12.10
C GLY A 554 -5.19 -18.00 -11.22
N ILE A 555 -5.03 -19.01 -10.36
CA ILE A 555 -3.83 -19.16 -9.54
C ILE A 555 -2.64 -19.49 -10.47
N PRO A 556 -1.58 -18.68 -10.48
CA PRO A 556 -0.40 -18.96 -11.28
C PRO A 556 0.35 -20.19 -10.76
N ASP A 557 1.10 -20.84 -11.64
CA ASP A 557 2.01 -21.92 -11.23
C ASP A 557 3.10 -21.37 -10.29
N GLY A 558 3.49 -22.16 -9.30
CA GLY A 558 4.56 -21.82 -8.38
C GLY A 558 4.69 -22.81 -7.23
N GLU A 559 5.66 -22.56 -6.37
CA GLU A 559 6.02 -23.43 -5.26
C GLU A 559 5.53 -22.88 -3.92
N VAL A 560 5.26 -23.80 -2.99
CA VAL A 560 5.18 -23.55 -1.55
C VAL A 560 6.36 -24.30 -0.91
N THR A 561 7.34 -23.56 -0.39
CA THR A 561 8.56 -24.12 0.25
C THR A 561 8.57 -23.77 1.74
N ILE A 562 9.31 -24.52 2.56
CA ILE A 562 9.39 -24.21 3.99
C ILE A 562 10.18 -22.91 4.23
N GLU A 563 11.16 -22.62 3.39
CA GLU A 563 11.96 -21.40 3.44
C GLU A 563 11.09 -20.15 3.20
N HIS A 564 10.23 -20.16 2.18
CA HIS A 564 9.31 -19.04 1.93
C HIS A 564 8.25 -18.92 3.03
N VAL A 565 7.84 -20.02 3.68
CA VAL A 565 6.97 -19.95 4.88
C VAL A 565 7.68 -19.23 6.03
N GLN A 566 8.97 -19.50 6.25
CA GLN A 566 9.76 -18.78 7.24
C GLN A 566 9.95 -17.30 6.87
N HIS A 567 10.15 -16.98 5.60
CA HIS A 567 10.26 -15.60 5.11
C HIS A 567 8.96 -14.82 5.29
N ALA A 568 7.82 -15.40 4.90
CA ALA A 568 6.52 -14.80 5.11
C ALA A 568 6.24 -14.53 6.59
N PHE A 569 6.57 -15.48 7.47
CA PHE A 569 6.43 -15.28 8.92
C PHE A 569 7.35 -14.18 9.44
N TYR A 570 8.60 -14.15 8.94
CA TYR A 570 9.55 -13.08 9.24
C TYR A 570 9.02 -11.70 8.87
N MET A 571 8.49 -11.54 7.65
CA MET A 571 7.96 -10.26 7.17
C MET A 571 6.72 -9.83 7.97
N ALA A 572 5.80 -10.76 8.24
CA ALA A 572 4.61 -10.49 9.04
C ALA A 572 4.95 -10.09 10.49
N ALA A 573 5.87 -10.81 11.14
CA ALA A 573 6.30 -10.53 12.51
C ALA A 573 7.06 -9.20 12.64
N ASN A 574 8.01 -8.93 11.74
CA ASN A 574 8.74 -7.66 11.76
C ASN A 574 7.81 -6.47 11.51
N TYR A 575 6.86 -6.59 10.60
CA TYR A 575 5.93 -5.50 10.35
C TYR A 575 4.93 -5.29 11.51
N ALA A 576 4.37 -6.35 12.08
CA ALA A 576 3.52 -6.27 13.26
C ALA A 576 4.23 -5.61 14.46
N PHE A 577 5.52 -5.92 14.64
CA PHE A 577 6.37 -5.27 15.63
C PHE A 577 6.50 -3.76 15.41
N GLN A 578 6.60 -3.30 14.16
CA GLN A 578 6.66 -1.88 13.83
C GLN A 578 5.32 -1.17 14.12
N ILE A 579 4.18 -1.82 13.81
CA ILE A 579 2.85 -1.28 14.15
C ILE A 579 2.72 -1.03 15.65
N LEU A 580 3.05 -2.01 16.50
CA LEU A 580 2.96 -1.85 17.97
C LEU A 580 3.85 -0.71 18.51
N ASN A 581 4.88 -0.33 17.76
CA ASN A 581 5.77 0.78 18.07
C ASN A 581 5.35 2.13 17.45
N GLY A 582 4.18 2.19 16.81
CA GLY A 582 3.68 3.41 16.16
C GLY A 582 4.32 3.71 14.82
N ASN A 583 4.98 2.74 14.19
CA ASN A 583 5.64 2.89 12.89
C ASN A 583 4.92 2.09 11.80
N LEU A 584 4.15 2.78 10.98
CA LEU A 584 3.29 2.21 9.93
C LEU A 584 3.84 2.38 8.51
N ALA A 585 4.93 3.14 8.37
CA ALA A 585 5.72 3.21 7.15
C ALA A 585 7.11 2.66 7.48
N ALA A 586 7.22 1.34 7.46
CA ALA A 586 8.31 0.62 8.10
C ALA A 586 9.37 0.15 7.11
N ALA A 587 10.61 0.60 7.34
CA ALA A 587 11.77 0.09 6.63
C ALA A 587 12.16 -1.29 7.18
N ILE A 588 11.94 -2.35 6.39
CA ILE A 588 12.26 -3.74 6.76
C ILE A 588 13.26 -4.29 5.74
N ASP A 589 14.28 -4.98 6.26
CA ASP A 589 15.29 -5.66 5.44
C ASP A 589 14.73 -7.01 4.98
N ASP A 590 14.74 -7.26 3.68
CA ASP A 590 14.41 -8.55 3.08
C ASP A 590 15.70 -9.33 2.85
N TYR A 591 15.87 -10.43 3.58
CA TYR A 591 17.10 -11.22 3.55
C TYR A 591 17.21 -12.12 2.31
N GLU A 592 16.10 -12.40 1.60
CA GLU A 592 16.15 -13.17 0.35
C GLU A 592 16.59 -12.27 -0.81
N LEU A 593 16.08 -11.04 -0.84
CA LEU A 593 16.39 -10.08 -1.89
C LEU A 593 17.66 -9.25 -1.62
N ASN A 594 18.15 -9.25 -0.38
CA ASN A 594 19.24 -8.37 0.07
C ASN A 594 18.93 -6.89 -0.20
N GLN A 595 17.68 -6.51 0.05
CA GLN A 595 17.15 -5.17 -0.18
C GLN A 595 16.36 -4.71 1.04
N ARG A 596 16.21 -3.40 1.19
CA ARG A 596 15.34 -2.79 2.21
C ARG A 596 14.10 -2.26 1.53
N PHE A 597 12.94 -2.54 2.08
CA PHE A 597 11.66 -2.06 1.56
C PHE A 597 11.00 -1.12 2.55
N MET A 598 10.39 -0.06 2.04
CA MET A 598 9.39 0.70 2.78
C MET A 598 8.06 -0.05 2.69
N ASN A 599 7.63 -0.63 3.80
CA ASN A 599 6.42 -1.44 3.88
C ASN A 599 5.28 -0.65 4.52
N ASP A 600 4.06 -0.99 4.13
CA ASP A 600 2.81 -0.53 4.71
C ASP A 600 1.93 -1.74 5.11
N LEU A 601 0.68 -1.52 5.54
CA LEU A 601 -0.20 -2.59 6.03
C LEU A 601 -0.47 -3.68 4.98
N ALA A 602 -0.37 -3.38 3.68
CA ALA A 602 -0.57 -4.35 2.63
C ALA A 602 0.44 -5.52 2.70
N THR A 603 1.69 -5.22 3.09
CA THR A 603 2.72 -6.25 3.36
C THR A 603 2.26 -7.21 4.45
N TYR A 604 1.67 -6.69 5.52
CA TYR A 604 1.17 -7.52 6.63
C TYR A 604 -0.05 -8.35 6.24
N ARG A 605 -0.99 -7.74 5.52
CA ARG A 605 -2.21 -8.40 5.02
C ARG A 605 -1.85 -9.62 4.19
N ILE A 606 -0.97 -9.47 3.19
CA ILE A 606 -0.71 -10.55 2.25
C ILE A 606 -0.05 -11.76 2.92
N TYR A 607 0.97 -11.55 3.76
CA TYR A 607 1.67 -12.66 4.40
C TYR A 607 0.81 -13.35 5.45
N THR A 608 0.03 -12.61 6.24
CA THR A 608 -0.88 -13.25 7.21
C THR A 608 -2.02 -13.98 6.52
N ALA A 609 -2.58 -13.45 5.42
CA ALA A 609 -3.57 -14.15 4.62
C ALA A 609 -3.00 -15.45 4.05
N TRP A 610 -1.81 -15.40 3.44
CA TRP A 610 -1.17 -16.59 2.87
C TRP A 610 -0.87 -17.65 3.93
N LEU A 611 -0.18 -17.29 5.01
CA LEU A 611 0.15 -18.21 6.10
C LEU A 611 -1.10 -18.85 6.73
N TRP A 612 -2.17 -18.08 6.93
CA TRP A 612 -3.44 -18.60 7.43
C TRP A 612 -4.03 -19.63 6.47
N THR A 613 -4.03 -19.37 5.15
CA THR A 613 -4.54 -20.32 4.16
C THR A 613 -3.73 -21.62 4.13
N LEU A 614 -2.40 -21.54 4.26
CA LEU A 614 -1.54 -22.73 4.28
C LEU A 614 -1.89 -23.66 5.44
N LEU A 615 -2.07 -23.10 6.64
CA LEU A 615 -2.47 -23.85 7.83
C LEU A 615 -3.89 -24.38 7.73
N ARG A 616 -4.83 -23.52 7.30
CA ARG A 616 -6.25 -23.87 7.17
C ARG A 616 -6.47 -25.02 6.19
N LEU A 617 -5.85 -24.93 5.02
CA LEU A 617 -6.00 -25.91 3.95
C LEU A 617 -5.02 -27.08 4.06
N ARG A 618 -4.21 -27.12 5.13
CA ARG A 618 -3.17 -28.14 5.35
C ARG A 618 -2.29 -28.32 4.10
N ALA A 619 -1.81 -27.18 3.58
CA ALA A 619 -1.00 -27.13 2.37
C ALA A 619 0.21 -28.07 2.47
N ARG A 620 0.68 -28.57 1.32
CA ARG A 620 1.85 -29.44 1.26
C ARG A 620 3.04 -28.65 0.74
N VAL A 621 4.19 -28.84 1.37
CA VAL A 621 5.47 -28.39 0.86
C VAL A 621 5.69 -29.05 -0.50
N THR A 622 5.99 -28.23 -1.51
CA THR A 622 6.08 -28.67 -2.91
C THR A 622 7.46 -29.19 -3.29
N ARG A 623 8.49 -28.87 -2.51
CA ARG A 623 9.89 -29.19 -2.78
C ARG A 623 10.66 -29.50 -1.49
N ASP A 624 11.66 -30.38 -1.57
CA ASP A 624 12.59 -30.61 -0.47
C ASP A 624 13.30 -29.30 -0.08
N GLY A 625 13.33 -29.02 1.22
CA GLY A 625 13.93 -27.83 1.82
C GLY A 625 14.42 -28.10 3.23
N HIS A 626 14.74 -27.05 3.98
CA HIS A 626 15.17 -27.12 5.37
C HIS A 626 14.51 -26.03 6.20
N LEU A 627 14.14 -26.36 7.44
CA LEU A 627 14.00 -25.36 8.47
C LEU A 627 15.36 -24.69 8.72
N LEU A 628 15.39 -23.37 8.65
CA LEU A 628 16.57 -22.53 8.80
C LEU A 628 16.56 -21.84 10.17
N GLY A 629 17.68 -21.94 10.88
CA GLY A 629 17.93 -21.23 12.12
C GLY A 629 18.70 -19.92 11.87
N PRO A 630 18.69 -19.03 12.87
CA PRO A 630 19.30 -17.72 12.73
C PRO A 630 20.82 -17.76 12.85
N GLU A 631 21.50 -16.93 12.08
CA GLU A 631 22.92 -16.65 12.21
C GLU A 631 23.27 -15.20 11.82
N VAL A 632 24.43 -14.72 12.28
CA VAL A 632 24.98 -13.43 11.84
C VAL A 632 25.77 -13.68 10.55
N ALA A 633 25.26 -13.16 9.44
CA ALA A 633 25.87 -13.25 8.13
C ALA A 633 26.41 -11.87 7.69
N GLU A 634 26.97 -11.82 6.48
CA GLU A 634 27.54 -10.60 5.91
C GLU A 634 26.52 -9.45 5.74
N ASN A 635 25.22 -9.78 5.65
CA ASN A 635 24.12 -8.81 5.49
C ASN A 635 23.32 -8.57 6.79
N GLY A 636 23.83 -9.05 7.92
CA GLY A 636 23.18 -8.97 9.23
C GLY A 636 22.61 -10.30 9.71
N VAL A 637 21.66 -10.23 10.64
CA VAL A 637 21.03 -11.44 11.20
C VAL A 637 19.99 -11.98 10.21
N VAL A 638 20.20 -13.20 9.74
CA VAL A 638 19.37 -13.85 8.70
C VAL A 638 19.01 -15.28 9.11
N LEU A 639 18.05 -15.89 8.41
CA LEU A 639 17.73 -17.31 8.52
C LEU A 639 18.45 -18.08 7.40
N SER A 640 19.51 -18.80 7.74
CA SER A 640 20.32 -19.54 6.74
C SER A 640 21.00 -20.80 7.27
N ARG A 641 21.17 -20.94 8.59
CA ARG A 641 21.76 -22.16 9.18
C ARG A 641 20.77 -23.31 9.08
N LYS A 642 21.06 -24.35 8.29
CA LYS A 642 20.19 -25.53 8.17
C LYS A 642 20.03 -26.24 9.53
N VAL A 643 18.79 -26.43 9.97
CA VAL A 643 18.44 -27.08 11.25
C VAL A 643 17.84 -28.46 11.04
N GLU A 644 16.78 -28.55 10.24
CA GLU A 644 16.03 -29.79 10.04
C GLU A 644 15.56 -29.90 8.57
N PRO A 645 15.77 -31.02 7.87
CA PRO A 645 15.26 -31.19 6.52
C PRO A 645 13.73 -31.35 6.52
N VAL A 646 13.07 -30.74 5.53
CA VAL A 646 11.62 -30.86 5.29
C VAL A 646 11.41 -31.38 3.88
N ARG A 647 10.83 -32.58 3.76
CA ARG A 647 10.60 -33.22 2.44
C ARG A 647 9.38 -32.64 1.74
N ALA A 648 9.39 -32.70 0.41
CA ALA A 648 8.20 -32.50 -0.41
C ALA A 648 7.07 -33.43 0.05
N GLY A 649 5.84 -32.91 0.05
CA GLY A 649 4.65 -33.60 0.54
C GLY A 649 4.39 -33.44 2.04
N THR A 650 5.37 -32.94 2.83
CA THR A 650 5.17 -32.59 4.25
C THR A 650 4.00 -31.61 4.37
N VAL A 651 3.08 -31.89 5.29
CA VAL A 651 1.91 -31.04 5.55
C VAL A 651 2.32 -29.87 6.44
N ILE A 652 1.88 -28.67 6.09
CA ILE A 652 1.98 -27.48 6.93
C ILE A 652 0.82 -27.54 7.92
N ASP A 653 1.13 -28.01 9.13
CA ASP A 653 0.21 -28.04 10.26
C ASP A 653 0.81 -27.31 11.47
N GLU A 654 0.06 -27.30 12.57
CA GLU A 654 0.43 -26.59 13.79
C GLU A 654 1.80 -27.03 14.33
N ALA A 655 2.16 -28.32 14.22
CA ALA A 655 3.44 -28.81 14.70
C ALA A 655 4.62 -28.29 13.87
N LEU A 656 4.48 -28.24 12.54
CA LEU A 656 5.51 -27.64 11.68
C LEU A 656 5.59 -26.12 11.88
N PHE A 657 4.45 -25.46 12.03
CA PHE A 657 4.39 -24.02 12.29
C PHE A 657 5.02 -23.65 13.64
N GLU A 658 4.85 -24.47 14.68
CA GLU A 658 5.49 -24.25 15.98
C GLU A 658 7.03 -24.22 15.85
N LYS A 659 7.60 -25.03 14.95
CA LYS A 659 9.04 -24.99 14.67
C LYS A 659 9.45 -23.69 13.98
N VAL A 660 8.68 -23.23 13.00
CA VAL A 660 8.90 -21.93 12.32
C VAL A 660 8.84 -20.78 13.34
N TRP A 661 7.83 -20.80 14.19
CA TRP A 661 7.63 -19.82 15.25
C TRP A 661 8.82 -19.77 16.21
N ASN A 662 9.29 -20.93 16.69
CA ASN A 662 10.43 -21.02 17.60
C ASN A 662 11.73 -20.48 16.97
N LEU A 663 12.01 -20.85 15.71
CA LEU A 663 13.20 -20.39 14.99
C LEU A 663 13.17 -18.88 14.72
N HIS A 664 12.00 -18.31 14.43
CA HIS A 664 11.87 -16.86 14.33
C HIS A 664 12.05 -16.15 15.68
N TYR A 665 11.61 -16.77 16.77
CA TYR A 665 11.83 -16.20 18.10
C TYR A 665 13.30 -16.26 18.52
N GLU A 666 14.03 -17.31 18.15
CA GLU A 666 15.50 -17.34 18.23
C GLU A 666 16.13 -16.23 17.39
N TRP A 667 15.64 -16.01 16.16
CA TRP A 667 16.11 -14.93 15.29
C TRP A 667 15.94 -13.56 15.95
N THR A 668 14.78 -13.30 16.55
CA THR A 668 14.48 -12.04 17.26
C THR A 668 15.47 -11.78 18.39
N ARG A 669 15.79 -12.82 19.19
CA ARG A 669 16.78 -12.72 20.27
C ARG A 669 18.18 -12.45 19.73
N LEU A 670 18.58 -13.12 18.65
CA LEU A 670 19.88 -12.89 18.02
C LEU A 670 19.98 -11.48 17.42
N PHE A 671 18.91 -11.00 16.80
CA PHE A 671 18.81 -9.64 16.26
C PHE A 671 19.03 -8.58 17.35
N TYR A 672 18.38 -8.71 18.51
CA TYR A 672 18.59 -7.77 19.62
C TYR A 672 20.01 -7.84 20.18
N ARG A 673 20.55 -9.05 20.35
CA ARG A 673 21.94 -9.23 20.80
C ARG A 673 22.93 -8.57 19.86
N GLU A 674 22.73 -8.73 18.55
CA GLU A 674 23.61 -8.14 17.54
C GLU A 674 23.48 -6.61 17.46
N GLN A 675 22.26 -6.06 17.63
CA GLN A 675 22.10 -4.62 17.77
C GLN A 675 22.85 -4.07 18.99
N ASP A 676 22.75 -4.74 20.14
CA ASP A 676 23.47 -4.33 21.34
C ASP A 676 24.98 -4.39 21.13
N ARG A 677 25.47 -5.41 20.40
CA ARG A 677 26.89 -5.55 20.08
C ARG A 677 27.39 -4.41 19.21
N ILE A 678 26.63 -4.07 18.15
CA ILE A 678 26.95 -2.96 17.24
C ILE A 678 26.92 -1.62 18.00
N ALA A 679 25.93 -1.41 18.86
CA ALA A 679 25.85 -0.22 19.71
C ALA A 679 27.06 -0.15 20.65
N ALA A 680 27.39 -1.23 21.36
CA ALA A 680 28.53 -1.29 22.26
C ALA A 680 29.85 -1.02 21.54
N GLU A 681 30.05 -1.57 20.33
CA GLU A 681 31.22 -1.31 19.50
C GLU A 681 31.33 0.16 19.12
N ARG A 682 30.25 0.79 18.65
CA ARG A 682 30.22 2.23 18.33
C ARG A 682 30.57 3.09 19.54
N ILE A 683 29.97 2.80 20.69
CA ILE A 683 30.22 3.52 21.94
C ILE A 683 31.69 3.37 22.36
N ALA A 684 32.24 2.15 22.32
CA ALA A 684 33.63 1.88 22.65
C ALA A 684 34.60 2.63 21.73
N VAL A 685 34.36 2.59 20.41
CA VAL A 685 35.18 3.30 19.42
C VAL A 685 35.10 4.81 19.62
N ASN A 686 33.90 5.37 19.80
CA ASN A 686 33.72 6.83 19.97
C ASN A 686 34.36 7.36 21.24
N LEU A 687 34.38 6.58 22.32
CA LEU A 687 34.90 7.02 23.63
C LEU A 687 36.38 6.69 23.85
N THR A 688 36.88 5.61 23.27
CA THR A 688 38.25 5.11 23.51
C THR A 688 39.14 5.06 22.27
N GLY A 689 38.58 5.27 21.08
CA GLY A 689 39.30 5.18 19.79
C GLY A 689 39.55 3.75 19.29
N ARG A 690 39.11 2.71 20.02
CA ARG A 690 39.32 1.30 19.66
C ARG A 690 38.11 0.43 20.05
N ALA A 691 37.97 -0.72 19.40
CA ALA A 691 36.96 -1.73 19.68
C ALA A 691 37.61 -2.96 20.35
N ASP A 692 37.93 -2.87 21.63
CA ASP A 692 38.44 -4.02 22.39
C ASP A 692 37.31 -5.05 22.61
N PRO A 693 37.44 -6.31 22.17
CA PRO A 693 36.34 -7.28 22.22
C PRO A 693 35.79 -7.55 23.62
N GLU A 694 36.64 -7.56 24.66
CA GLU A 694 36.22 -7.80 26.03
C GLU A 694 35.43 -6.61 26.59
N LEU A 695 35.91 -5.39 26.33
CA LEU A 695 35.20 -4.17 26.71
C LEU A 695 33.85 -4.04 25.98
N VAL A 696 33.81 -4.38 24.68
CA VAL A 696 32.58 -4.36 23.89
C VAL A 696 31.54 -5.33 24.46
N GLU A 697 31.92 -6.56 24.82
CA GLU A 697 30.97 -7.52 25.40
C GLU A 697 30.43 -7.04 26.76
N ARG A 698 31.29 -6.48 27.63
CA ARG A 698 30.85 -5.91 28.91
C ARG A 698 29.91 -4.73 28.74
N VAL A 699 30.19 -3.83 27.80
CA VAL A 699 29.27 -2.71 27.47
C VAL A 699 27.96 -3.26 26.91
N ARG A 700 28.01 -4.25 26.02
CA ARG A 700 26.82 -4.90 25.45
C ARG A 700 25.88 -5.43 26.52
N GLU A 701 26.39 -6.07 27.57
CA GLU A 701 25.57 -6.57 28.68
C GLU A 701 24.81 -5.46 29.40
N VAL A 702 25.45 -4.30 29.62
CA VAL A 702 24.79 -3.12 30.21
C VAL A 702 23.70 -2.61 29.27
N LEU A 703 24.02 -2.42 27.99
CA LEU A 703 23.07 -1.94 26.99
C LEU A 703 21.89 -2.89 26.83
N SER A 704 22.12 -4.20 26.88
CA SER A 704 21.06 -5.20 26.70
C SER A 704 19.99 -5.09 27.79
N ARG A 705 20.38 -4.80 29.04
CA ARG A 705 19.43 -4.50 30.12
C ARG A 705 18.76 -3.14 29.92
N ALA A 706 19.55 -2.11 29.58
CA ALA A 706 19.05 -0.75 29.39
C ALA A 706 18.07 -0.62 28.22
N TYR A 707 18.22 -1.40 27.17
CA TYR A 707 17.42 -1.32 25.95
C TYR A 707 16.27 -2.34 25.88
N ALA A 708 16.07 -3.16 26.91
CA ALA A 708 15.15 -4.33 26.88
C ALA A 708 13.66 -3.99 26.81
N SER A 709 13.22 -2.92 27.47
CA SER A 709 11.84 -2.43 27.43
C SER A 709 11.91 -0.91 27.28
N GLY A 710 11.17 -0.38 26.30
CA GLY A 710 11.22 0.99 25.75
C GLY A 710 12.36 1.82 26.32
N PRO A 711 13.49 1.95 25.58
CA PRO A 711 14.82 2.03 26.15
C PRO A 711 14.85 2.93 27.37
N PHE A 712 15.50 2.42 28.41
CA PHE A 712 15.68 3.03 29.72
C PHE A 712 14.48 2.97 30.67
N ARG A 713 13.48 2.12 30.40
CA ARG A 713 12.33 1.92 31.32
C ARG A 713 12.75 1.23 32.63
N GLU A 714 13.46 0.10 32.55
CA GLU A 714 13.92 -0.61 33.76
C GLU A 714 15.26 -0.08 34.30
N VAL A 715 16.16 0.33 33.41
CA VAL A 715 17.50 0.84 33.76
C VAL A 715 17.67 2.21 33.12
N SER A 716 17.71 3.27 33.94
CA SER A 716 17.77 4.64 33.42
C SER A 716 19.01 4.88 32.54
N ALA A 717 18.92 5.86 31.64
CA ALA A 717 20.04 6.26 30.80
C ALA A 717 21.26 6.70 31.63
N ASP A 718 21.03 7.30 32.80
CA ASP A 718 22.08 7.76 33.71
C ASP A 718 22.81 6.56 34.35
N LEU A 719 22.06 5.59 34.87
CA LEU A 719 22.64 4.38 35.47
C LEU A 719 23.42 3.56 34.44
N ALA A 720 22.85 3.38 33.24
CA ALA A 720 23.54 2.71 32.14
C ALA A 720 24.85 3.46 31.76
N ALA A 721 24.81 4.79 31.72
CA ALA A 721 25.98 5.61 31.42
C ALA A 721 27.07 5.50 32.48
N GLU A 722 26.72 5.44 33.77
CA GLU A 722 27.68 5.25 34.87
C GLU A 722 28.40 3.91 34.77
N GLU A 723 27.68 2.82 34.48
CA GLU A 723 28.27 1.50 34.29
C GLU A 723 29.19 1.47 33.06
N VAL A 724 28.75 2.02 31.92
CA VAL A 724 29.56 2.13 30.70
C VAL A 724 30.81 2.98 30.93
N ALA A 725 30.69 4.09 31.65
CA ALA A 725 31.80 4.98 31.97
C ALA A 725 32.89 4.26 32.79
N LYS A 726 32.49 3.44 33.77
CA LYS A 726 33.40 2.58 34.56
C LYS A 726 34.10 1.54 33.69
N ILE A 727 33.41 0.93 32.75
CA ILE A 727 34.00 -0.09 31.85
C ILE A 727 35.03 0.53 30.91
N LEU A 728 34.70 1.70 30.32
CA LEU A 728 35.52 2.32 29.28
C LEU A 728 36.54 3.35 29.80
N GLY A 729 36.55 3.63 31.10
CA GLY A 729 37.47 4.62 31.70
C GLY A 729 37.20 6.05 31.24
N THR A 730 35.92 6.46 31.17
CA THR A 730 35.49 7.80 30.75
C THR A 730 34.54 8.43 31.78
N THR A 731 34.04 9.63 31.50
CA THR A 731 33.06 10.34 32.34
C THR A 731 31.62 9.89 32.03
N PRO A 732 30.71 9.79 33.01
CA PRO A 732 29.29 9.48 32.79
C PRO A 732 28.61 10.38 31.77
N GLU A 733 28.94 11.68 31.71
CA GLU A 733 28.32 12.64 30.78
C GLU A 733 28.62 12.29 29.32
N ARG A 734 29.88 11.94 29.02
CA ARG A 734 30.29 11.48 27.68
C ARG A 734 29.68 10.13 27.33
N ALA A 735 29.66 9.20 28.28
CA ALA A 735 29.03 7.89 28.07
C ALA A 735 27.53 8.03 27.81
N ARG A 736 26.84 8.92 28.53
CA ARG A 736 25.40 9.16 28.39
C ARG A 736 25.02 9.64 26.99
N ALA A 737 25.76 10.57 26.43
CA ALA A 737 25.50 11.06 25.07
C ALA A 737 25.52 9.91 24.05
N GLU A 738 26.52 9.02 24.15
CA GLU A 738 26.68 7.87 23.27
C GLU A 738 25.65 6.76 23.53
N VAL A 739 25.35 6.46 24.80
CA VAL A 739 24.33 5.48 25.20
C VAL A 739 22.94 5.90 24.72
N VAL A 740 22.58 7.18 24.83
CA VAL A 740 21.30 7.68 24.33
C VAL A 740 21.27 7.72 22.80
N ALA A 741 22.36 8.15 22.15
CA ALA A 741 22.43 8.24 20.68
C ALA A 741 22.33 6.87 19.98
N ASN A 742 22.75 5.79 20.64
CA ASN A 742 22.71 4.43 20.09
C ASN A 742 21.50 3.60 20.59
N ALA A 743 20.59 4.18 21.38
CA ALA A 743 19.40 3.48 21.85
C ALA A 743 18.47 3.09 20.68
N PRO A 744 17.83 1.89 20.73
CA PRO A 744 16.84 1.51 19.73
C PRO A 744 15.65 2.46 19.76
N ARG A 745 15.03 2.71 18.61
CA ARG A 745 13.86 3.60 18.48
C ARG A 745 12.52 2.86 18.67
N PHE A 746 12.56 1.71 19.31
CA PHE A 746 11.42 0.82 19.50
C PHE A 746 11.51 0.13 20.86
N ASP A 747 10.36 -0.29 21.37
CA ASP A 747 10.18 -1.07 22.57
C ASP A 747 10.28 -2.58 22.25
N ARG A 748 11.38 -3.19 22.66
CA ARG A 748 11.65 -4.62 22.45
C ARG A 748 10.70 -5.53 23.23
N SER A 749 10.07 -5.05 24.30
CA SER A 749 9.09 -5.85 25.07
C SER A 749 7.80 -6.12 24.29
N ARG A 750 7.61 -5.46 23.14
CA ARG A 750 6.49 -5.73 22.22
C ARG A 750 6.67 -7.00 21.40
N ALA A 751 7.89 -7.52 21.24
CA ALA A 751 8.12 -8.70 20.40
C ALA A 751 7.40 -9.97 20.90
N PRO A 752 7.44 -10.34 22.20
CA PRO A 752 6.65 -11.46 22.71
C PRO A 752 5.15 -11.32 22.41
N GLN A 753 4.59 -10.11 22.57
CA GLN A 753 3.18 -9.83 22.27
C GLN A 753 2.83 -10.11 20.81
N VAL A 754 3.71 -9.71 19.87
CA VAL A 754 3.54 -10.02 18.44
C VAL A 754 3.54 -11.52 18.19
N MET A 755 4.47 -12.24 18.83
CA MET A 755 4.61 -13.69 18.63
C MET A 755 3.37 -14.45 19.12
N ASP A 756 2.84 -14.09 20.28
CA ASP A 756 1.62 -14.68 20.84
C ASP A 756 0.40 -14.35 19.97
N PHE A 757 0.27 -13.09 19.57
CA PHE A 757 -0.81 -12.64 18.70
C PHE A 757 -0.79 -13.35 17.34
N LEU A 758 0.37 -13.44 16.67
CA LEU A 758 0.47 -14.09 15.36
C LEU A 758 0.17 -15.58 15.45
N LYS A 759 0.59 -16.25 16.53
CA LYS A 759 0.24 -17.65 16.76
C LYS A 759 -1.28 -17.81 16.89
N ALA A 760 -1.92 -17.01 17.75
CA ALA A 760 -3.38 -17.04 17.92
C ALA A 760 -4.14 -16.70 16.61
N LEU A 761 -3.65 -15.71 15.86
CA LEU A 761 -4.25 -15.27 14.60
C LEU A 761 -4.19 -16.36 13.53
N LEU A 762 -3.01 -16.97 13.33
CA LEU A 762 -2.79 -17.95 12.27
C LEU A 762 -3.43 -19.30 12.58
N LEU A 763 -3.63 -19.64 13.86
CA LEU A 763 -4.37 -20.82 14.29
C LEU A 763 -5.88 -20.57 14.46
N CYS A 764 -6.33 -19.31 14.36
CA CYS A 764 -7.73 -18.97 14.50
C CYS A 764 -8.58 -19.69 13.43
N PRO A 765 -9.63 -20.44 13.80
CA PRO A 765 -10.50 -21.12 12.83
C PRO A 765 -11.27 -20.16 11.92
N ARG A 766 -11.44 -18.90 12.33
CA ARG A 766 -12.15 -17.86 11.59
C ARG A 766 -11.13 -16.93 10.94
N TYR A 767 -11.24 -16.76 9.62
CA TYR A 767 -10.43 -15.76 8.93
C TYR A 767 -10.87 -14.34 9.30
N VAL A 768 -9.90 -13.49 9.68
CA VAL A 768 -10.10 -12.07 10.01
C VAL A 768 -9.49 -11.21 8.91
N GLN A 769 -10.35 -10.59 8.09
CA GLN A 769 -9.92 -9.65 7.05
C GLN A 769 -9.43 -8.34 7.68
N HIS A 770 -8.41 -7.70 7.10
CA HIS A 770 -7.80 -6.47 7.64
C HIS A 770 -7.46 -6.59 9.14
N ASN A 771 -6.82 -7.71 9.52
CA ASN A 771 -6.45 -8.07 10.90
C ASN A 771 -5.49 -7.07 11.60
N ALA A 772 -4.87 -6.14 10.87
CA ALA A 772 -4.11 -5.01 11.46
C ALA A 772 -4.95 -4.18 12.45
N ARG A 773 -6.27 -4.18 12.31
CA ARG A 773 -7.21 -3.59 13.27
C ARG A 773 -7.04 -4.13 14.70
N ILE A 774 -6.64 -5.40 14.83
CA ILE A 774 -6.33 -6.02 16.12
C ILE A 774 -5.04 -5.41 16.66
N LEU A 775 -3.99 -5.33 15.85
CA LEU A 775 -2.72 -4.71 16.25
C LEU A 775 -2.89 -3.27 16.72
N PHE A 776 -3.78 -2.49 16.12
CA PHE A 776 -4.04 -1.13 16.60
C PHE A 776 -4.66 -1.10 17.99
N ALA A 777 -5.56 -2.05 18.31
CA ALA A 777 -6.10 -2.19 19.65
C ALA A 777 -5.03 -2.67 20.64
N LEU A 778 -4.18 -3.63 20.24
CA LEU A 778 -3.07 -4.10 21.08
C LEU A 778 -2.01 -3.03 21.31
N ALA A 779 -1.80 -2.13 20.35
CA ALA A 779 -0.82 -1.05 20.45
C ALA A 779 -1.22 -0.01 21.52
N GLU A 780 -2.50 0.27 21.68
CA GLU A 780 -3.03 1.20 22.69
C GLU A 780 -3.17 0.54 24.08
N ALA A 781 -3.33 -0.78 24.12
CA ALA A 781 -3.58 -1.53 25.34
C ALA A 781 -2.38 -1.54 26.30
N ASP A 782 -2.71 -1.62 27.60
CA ASP A 782 -1.73 -1.94 28.63
C ASP A 782 -1.12 -3.33 28.35
N PRO A 783 0.21 -3.51 28.46
CA PRO A 783 0.86 -4.81 28.30
C PRO A 783 0.20 -5.95 29.09
N GLU A 784 -0.39 -5.69 30.26
CA GLU A 784 -1.10 -6.69 31.07
C GLU A 784 -2.48 -7.07 30.49
N GLU A 785 -3.10 -6.20 29.69
CA GLU A 785 -4.40 -6.42 29.04
C GLU A 785 -4.27 -7.20 27.71
N VAL A 786 -3.10 -7.12 27.07
CA VAL A 786 -2.85 -7.70 25.73
C VAL A 786 -3.24 -9.19 25.63
N PRO A 787 -2.83 -10.10 26.55
CA PRO A 787 -3.22 -11.51 26.45
C PRO A 787 -4.73 -11.72 26.48
N ARG A 788 -5.44 -10.93 27.29
CA ARG A 788 -6.90 -10.97 27.39
C ARG A 788 -7.54 -10.48 26.09
N LEU A 789 -7.03 -9.42 25.48
CA LEU A 789 -7.53 -8.93 24.19
C LEU A 789 -7.37 -9.97 23.08
N ILE A 790 -6.21 -10.65 23.01
CA ILE A 790 -5.97 -11.73 22.04
C ILE A 790 -7.02 -12.84 22.21
N GLN A 791 -7.21 -13.32 23.45
CA GLN A 791 -8.21 -14.35 23.77
C GLN A 791 -9.63 -13.91 23.36
N LEU A 792 -10.03 -12.68 23.73
CA LEU A 792 -11.38 -12.20 23.44
C LEU A 792 -11.64 -12.03 21.94
N LEU A 793 -10.65 -11.56 21.18
CA LEU A 793 -10.83 -11.23 19.76
C LEU A 793 -10.68 -12.44 18.83
N LEU A 794 -9.86 -13.43 19.19
CA LEU A 794 -9.50 -14.54 18.30
C LEU A 794 -9.98 -15.92 18.79
N GLU A 795 -10.14 -16.10 20.09
CA GLU A 795 -10.49 -17.41 20.69
C GLU A 795 -11.92 -17.47 21.22
N THR A 796 -12.56 -16.32 21.43
CA THR A 796 -13.92 -16.25 21.99
C THR A 796 -14.96 -16.03 20.90
N ASP A 797 -16.05 -16.81 20.95
CA ASP A 797 -17.19 -16.61 20.07
C ASP A 797 -18.03 -15.39 20.48
N ARG A 798 -18.61 -14.71 19.49
CA ARG A 798 -19.41 -13.50 19.71
C ARG A 798 -20.53 -13.71 20.73
N ALA A 799 -21.27 -14.82 20.62
CA ALA A 799 -22.40 -15.11 21.50
C ALA A 799 -21.95 -15.35 22.95
N GLU A 800 -20.75 -15.92 23.14
CA GLU A 800 -20.18 -16.07 24.47
C GLU A 800 -19.72 -14.73 25.03
N LEU A 801 -19.04 -13.91 24.23
CA LEU A 801 -18.63 -12.57 24.62
C LEU A 801 -19.84 -11.70 24.97
N GLU A 802 -20.90 -11.76 24.17
CA GLU A 802 -22.15 -11.05 24.42
C GLU A 802 -22.83 -11.49 25.71
N ARG A 803 -22.88 -12.80 26.00
CA ARG A 803 -23.35 -13.29 27.32
C ARG A 803 -22.46 -12.78 28.45
N ALA A 804 -21.14 -12.80 28.29
CA ALA A 804 -20.22 -12.36 29.32
C ALA A 804 -20.30 -10.85 29.60
N VAL A 805 -20.56 -10.02 28.58
CA VAL A 805 -20.87 -8.59 28.75
C VAL A 805 -22.17 -8.39 29.53
N ARG A 806 -23.21 -9.19 29.26
CA ARG A 806 -24.51 -9.10 29.94
C ARG A 806 -24.49 -9.64 31.38
N GLU A 807 -23.81 -10.77 31.61
CA GLU A 807 -23.93 -11.58 32.83
C GLU A 807 -22.71 -11.47 33.75
N LYS A 808 -21.50 -11.28 33.20
CA LYS A 808 -20.23 -11.33 33.94
C LYS A 808 -19.56 -9.96 34.11
N GLY A 809 -20.24 -8.88 33.74
CA GLY A 809 -19.73 -7.52 33.89
C GLY A 809 -18.49 -7.20 33.05
N ILE A 810 -18.28 -7.91 31.93
CA ILE A 810 -17.25 -7.53 30.95
C ILE A 810 -17.63 -6.19 30.33
N ASP A 811 -16.65 -5.30 30.15
CA ASP A 811 -16.85 -3.99 29.56
C ASP A 811 -17.48 -4.11 28.14
N PRO A 812 -18.61 -3.44 27.84
CA PRO A 812 -19.24 -3.47 26.52
C PRO A 812 -18.30 -3.09 25.36
N ARG A 813 -17.26 -2.29 25.61
CA ARG A 813 -16.26 -1.90 24.61
C ARG A 813 -15.57 -3.09 23.95
N TYR A 814 -15.42 -4.22 24.65
CA TYR A 814 -14.82 -5.42 24.07
C TYR A 814 -15.72 -6.05 23.00
N LEU A 815 -17.04 -6.05 23.19
CA LEU A 815 -17.98 -6.54 22.18
C LEU A 815 -18.02 -5.59 20.97
N GLU A 816 -17.96 -4.29 21.19
CA GLU A 816 -17.86 -3.31 20.10
C GLU A 816 -16.57 -3.46 19.29
N LEU A 817 -15.44 -3.72 19.96
CA LEU A 817 -14.16 -4.00 19.31
C LEU A 817 -14.21 -5.32 18.54
N TRP A 818 -14.81 -6.37 19.11
CA TRP A 818 -15.02 -7.64 18.42
C TRP A 818 -15.86 -7.44 17.16
N ASP A 819 -17.00 -6.75 17.27
CA ASP A 819 -17.90 -6.47 16.15
C ASP A 819 -17.18 -5.66 15.06
N TYR A 820 -16.31 -4.73 15.45
CA TYR A 820 -15.48 -3.99 14.52
C TYR A 820 -14.41 -4.84 13.81
N VAL A 821 -13.68 -5.69 14.54
CA VAL A 821 -12.62 -6.54 13.98
C VAL A 821 -13.18 -7.58 13.01
N HIS A 822 -14.37 -8.13 13.32
CA HIS A 822 -15.01 -9.19 12.53
C HIS A 822 -16.03 -8.65 11.51
N ASP A 823 -16.06 -7.33 11.27
CA ASP A 823 -16.99 -6.68 10.33
C ASP A 823 -18.47 -7.01 10.59
N PHE A 824 -18.82 -7.27 11.85
CA PHE A 824 -20.18 -7.49 12.26
C PHE A 824 -20.88 -6.13 12.45
N ARG A 825 -21.81 -5.81 11.56
CA ARG A 825 -22.64 -4.60 11.61
C ARG A 825 -24.11 -5.00 11.77
N PRO A 826 -24.65 -5.08 12.99
CA PRO A 826 -26.04 -5.47 13.18
C PRO A 826 -26.96 -4.43 12.54
N GLN A 827 -27.81 -4.87 11.61
CA GLN A 827 -28.87 -4.02 11.07
C GLN A 827 -29.88 -3.78 12.18
N ARG A 828 -30.08 -2.51 12.55
CA ARG A 828 -31.10 -2.10 13.52
C ARG A 828 -32.39 -1.75 12.81
#